data_AF-A0A521I9F7-F1
#
_entry.id   AF-A0A521I9F7-F1
#
_cell.length_a   1.000
_cell.length_b   1.000
_cell.length_c   1.000
_cell.angle_alpha   90.00
_cell.angle_beta   90.00
_cell.angle_gamma   90.00
#
_symmetry.space_group_name_H-M   'P 1'
#
loop_
_entity.id
_entity.type
_entity.pdbx_description
1 polymer ?
#
loop_
_entity_poly.entity_id
_entity_poly.type
_entity_poly.pdbx_seq_one_letter_code
_entity_poly.pdbx_strand_id
1 'polypeptide(L)'
;MKNKIRATEAALDMAIDWYPQAEKHETPKLYPGNQGRRAVVIHIAEGSYEAAVRWLQDAQLNPNSSAHFVIAKDARVAQLVSVNDGAWANGLRWNVDASQPNGGYWTNGRGVRVNPSWPDIVPGQNPNFYTISIEHEGYYQETWTPEMYAANNELLVWIAEQFDIWWVPYRSLIGHYAIDNVDRPNCPGPTVNFVKMAADANTTRILKMVVPQTGTKHVYGTTALLSLPTNTIISYLRDVDTEVYGYLDYRGKRWYITPYSFNNKQPYFFEAASTVPTPALFPSLSLNPGYRDSVTPSAGELRDLAPQWVRVLLFAQYQNFNTGQNTELDWLLDRVKQAKPNMQVLALVNPETLGEIPPPTGSANWSAYITKASNLAQKVAQFYRGKISALEVWNEPDVQQILPENYAALLSAAYPKIKAVNPDLPVISAGICCGEGFEYLRRVVAAAPNAFDFAGWHIYAERADGFPSANWGFGEIRNSINQARAIAGKPLWITEIGAQLDYDWGNLPPPQAVADYMNRAFAIMNDVGRNQVAQAFWFTWRIAGESWGMVDDVGTKRPAWFMFQELAKNAPQPPTGIAEITNVMLTPTTLDTGQVLNVSITVRNGTNATIPTQAPSPGLVYNEGETFLSRGYAEVNGAYRVGIDFDGRTGIDHPYRWGLGSALAPNETRTITGQIRLNKAAVKNYWAGLVQEQIAWKQDNVGKTLITVKQPTTPPPTGNPTILAVSFAPQTVQAGQLLNVSITVRNDTNVALATQGPNPGFTYLEGESFRSHGFTEQRDAFRVGVDFEGRTGIDHPYRWGFGSALNPGETRVINGAIRLNKVGTKKYWAGLVREQVAWLQDNQGATNITVSSGTPPPPTGKPIITVVQFSPTSLEQGQIVQVKVTVKNDSSQTLTTQGPDAGFLYNEGDNFLTKGFAPISGAWRIGVDYDGRSSVDPNIYPYRWSLGGSLAPGQSAVIVGFVRLNRRQSVDYWAGLIQEANNVIVDRAGVTRINVVKA
;
A
#
# COMPACT_ATOMS: atom_id res chain seq x y z
N MET A 1 -22.99 -4.10 -51.51
CA MET A 1 -23.51 -4.03 -50.11
C MET A 1 -22.77 -2.98 -49.27
N LYS A 2 -22.55 -1.77 -49.79
CA LYS A 2 -21.78 -0.69 -49.11
C LYS A 2 -22.63 0.46 -48.55
N ASN A 3 -23.97 0.39 -48.65
CA ASN A 3 -24.88 1.49 -48.29
C ASN A 3 -25.90 1.16 -47.18
N LYS A 4 -25.63 0.16 -46.31
CA LYS A 4 -26.51 -0.17 -45.17
C LYS A 4 -25.84 -0.13 -43.79
N ILE A 5 -24.57 0.29 -43.69
CA ILE A 5 -23.84 0.41 -42.43
C ILE A 5 -23.71 1.88 -41.94
N ARG A 6 -24.03 2.86 -42.80
CA ARG A 6 -23.94 4.30 -42.45
C ARG A 6 -25.08 4.85 -41.56
N ALA A 7 -25.95 4.00 -41.03
CA ALA A 7 -27.08 4.45 -40.20
C ALA A 7 -26.97 4.02 -38.72
N THR A 8 -25.86 3.38 -38.30
CA THR A 8 -25.65 2.95 -36.91
C THR A 8 -24.34 3.46 -36.28
N GLU A 9 -23.66 4.42 -36.91
CA GLU A 9 -22.45 5.07 -36.37
C GLU A 9 -22.66 6.55 -35.98
N ALA A 10 -23.92 7.03 -35.97
CA ALA A 10 -24.27 8.41 -35.61
C ALA A 10 -24.92 8.56 -34.24
N ALA A 11 -24.63 7.65 -33.32
CA ALA A 11 -24.77 7.87 -31.89
C ALA A 11 -23.38 7.71 -31.29
N LEU A 12 -22.53 8.74 -31.43
CA LEU A 12 -21.47 8.93 -30.45
C LEU A 12 -22.18 9.00 -29.09
N ASP A 13 -21.81 8.11 -28.17
CA ASP A 13 -22.34 8.04 -26.80
C ASP A 13 -22.27 9.45 -26.16
N MET A 14 -23.35 10.22 -26.27
CA MET A 14 -23.53 11.42 -25.47
C MET A 14 -23.74 10.94 -24.04
N ALA A 15 -23.07 11.58 -23.09
CA ALA A 15 -23.35 11.41 -21.67
C ALA A 15 -24.87 11.43 -21.44
N ILE A 16 -25.35 10.53 -20.58
CA ILE A 16 -26.77 10.50 -20.19
C ILE A 16 -27.11 11.90 -19.66
N ASP A 17 -28.01 12.56 -20.37
CA ASP A 17 -28.33 13.99 -20.22
C ASP A 17 -28.77 14.37 -18.78
N TRP A 18 -29.42 13.40 -18.12
CA TRP A 18 -30.01 13.53 -16.79
C TRP A 18 -29.53 12.40 -15.87
N TYR A 19 -29.18 12.76 -14.63
CA TYR A 19 -28.85 11.81 -13.58
C TYR A 19 -30.10 10.98 -13.22
N PRO A 20 -30.09 9.64 -13.35
CA PRO A 20 -31.31 8.83 -13.21
C PRO A 20 -32.00 8.92 -11.83
N GLN A 21 -31.27 9.27 -10.78
CA GLN A 21 -31.82 9.39 -9.43
C GLN A 21 -32.30 10.81 -9.09
N ALA A 22 -32.13 11.78 -10.00
CA ALA A 22 -32.50 13.17 -9.72
C ALA A 22 -33.98 13.47 -10.01
N GLU A 23 -34.57 14.31 -9.17
CA GLU A 23 -35.81 15.02 -9.47
C GLU A 23 -35.55 16.05 -10.56
N LYS A 24 -36.38 16.03 -11.61
CA LYS A 24 -36.21 16.88 -12.78
C LYS A 24 -36.93 18.22 -12.60
N HIS A 25 -36.16 19.30 -12.49
CA HIS A 25 -36.65 20.68 -12.29
C HIS A 25 -36.05 21.64 -13.32
N GLU A 26 -36.38 21.43 -14.61
CA GLU A 26 -35.79 22.18 -15.73
C GLU A 26 -35.91 23.70 -15.59
N THR A 27 -34.85 24.40 -16.03
CA THR A 27 -34.82 25.87 -16.15
C THR A 27 -34.28 26.30 -17.51
N PRO A 28 -34.82 27.37 -18.12
CA PRO A 28 -34.29 27.92 -19.37
C PRO A 28 -32.97 28.70 -19.18
N LYS A 29 -32.51 28.88 -17.94
CA LYS A 29 -31.33 29.66 -17.58
C LYS A 29 -30.04 28.86 -17.79
N LEU A 30 -29.68 28.60 -19.05
CA LEU A 30 -28.50 27.82 -19.42
C LEU A 30 -27.78 28.38 -20.65
N TYR A 31 -26.54 27.94 -20.85
CA TYR A 31 -25.83 28.05 -22.12
C TYR A 31 -25.94 26.72 -22.88
N PRO A 32 -26.42 26.71 -24.13
CA PRO A 32 -26.45 25.49 -24.92
C PRO A 32 -25.03 24.95 -25.15
N GLY A 33 -24.84 23.66 -24.87
CA GLY A 33 -23.57 22.94 -25.01
C GLY A 33 -22.55 23.21 -23.90
N ASN A 34 -21.45 22.49 -23.98
CA ASN A 34 -20.28 22.63 -23.12
C ASN A 34 -18.99 22.56 -23.96
N GLN A 35 -17.85 22.88 -23.34
CA GLN A 35 -16.53 22.94 -23.99
C GLN A 35 -15.56 21.91 -23.38
N GLY A 36 -16.08 20.73 -23.02
CA GLY A 36 -15.36 19.67 -22.33
C GLY A 36 -15.37 19.88 -20.82
N ARG A 37 -16.00 18.96 -20.07
CA ARG A 37 -16.07 19.05 -18.60
C ARG A 37 -14.71 18.71 -17.99
N ARG A 38 -14.19 19.61 -17.15
CA ARG A 38 -12.88 19.51 -16.49
C ARG A 38 -12.97 19.41 -14.98
N ALA A 39 -14.01 19.99 -14.39
CA ALA A 39 -14.18 20.01 -12.94
C ALA A 39 -15.63 20.07 -12.48
N VAL A 40 -15.84 19.71 -11.23
CA VAL A 40 -17.05 20.03 -10.47
C VAL A 40 -16.74 21.15 -9.48
N VAL A 41 -17.62 22.15 -9.44
CA VAL A 41 -17.63 23.24 -8.47
C VAL A 41 -18.71 22.93 -7.44
N ILE A 42 -18.29 22.79 -6.19
CA ILE A 42 -19.17 22.53 -5.05
C ILE A 42 -19.61 23.87 -4.46
N HIS A 43 -20.92 24.03 -4.31
CA HIS A 43 -21.58 25.21 -3.78
C HIS A 43 -22.42 24.88 -2.53
N ILE A 44 -22.72 25.92 -1.74
CA ILE A 44 -23.69 25.89 -0.65
C ILE A 44 -24.79 26.91 -0.95
N ALA A 45 -26.04 26.49 -0.82
CA ALA A 45 -27.20 27.25 -1.27
C ALA A 45 -27.60 28.40 -0.32
N GLU A 46 -27.14 28.38 0.93
CA GLU A 46 -27.56 29.29 2.01
C GLU A 46 -29.08 29.32 2.24
N GLY A 47 -29.71 28.14 2.20
CA GLY A 47 -31.14 27.98 2.35
C GLY A 47 -31.58 26.52 2.34
N SER A 48 -32.90 26.30 2.43
CA SER A 48 -33.48 24.95 2.32
C SER A 48 -33.45 24.42 0.89
N TYR A 49 -33.54 23.11 0.72
CA TYR A 49 -33.58 22.44 -0.58
C TYR A 49 -34.69 23.01 -1.48
N GLU A 50 -35.92 23.12 -0.97
CA GLU A 50 -37.06 23.61 -1.74
C GLU A 50 -36.90 25.08 -2.14
N ALA A 51 -36.30 25.90 -1.27
CA ALA A 51 -36.02 27.30 -1.56
C ALA A 51 -34.93 27.42 -2.64
N ALA A 52 -33.86 26.63 -2.56
CA ALA A 52 -32.78 26.60 -3.52
C ALA A 52 -33.25 26.14 -4.91
N VAL A 53 -33.99 25.03 -4.98
CA VAL A 53 -34.58 24.54 -6.24
C VAL A 53 -35.49 25.60 -6.86
N ARG A 54 -36.42 26.17 -6.08
CA ARG A 54 -37.33 27.22 -6.57
C ARG A 54 -36.56 28.45 -7.08
N TRP A 55 -35.56 28.90 -6.33
CA TRP A 55 -34.72 30.06 -6.69
C TRP A 55 -33.89 29.80 -7.96
N LEU A 56 -33.34 28.61 -8.12
CA LEU A 56 -32.53 28.28 -9.29
C LEU A 56 -33.39 27.92 -10.52
N GLN A 57 -34.63 27.49 -10.33
CA GLN A 57 -35.55 27.15 -11.41
C GLN A 57 -36.26 28.37 -12.00
N ASP A 58 -36.87 29.20 -11.15
CA ASP A 58 -37.79 30.28 -11.55
C ASP A 58 -37.03 31.51 -12.08
N ALA A 59 -37.21 31.82 -13.36
CA ALA A 59 -36.58 32.95 -14.02
C ALA A 59 -37.20 34.32 -13.66
N GLN A 60 -38.43 34.35 -13.14
CA GLN A 60 -39.06 35.58 -12.65
C GLN A 60 -38.53 35.94 -11.26
N LEU A 61 -38.34 34.95 -10.39
CA LEU A 61 -37.77 35.16 -9.05
C LEU A 61 -36.27 35.45 -9.11
N ASN A 62 -35.54 34.75 -9.97
CA ASN A 62 -34.11 34.90 -10.14
C ASN A 62 -33.72 34.76 -11.62
N PRO A 63 -33.53 35.88 -12.33
CA PRO A 63 -33.15 35.87 -13.74
C PRO A 63 -31.65 35.64 -13.97
N ASN A 64 -30.82 35.58 -12.92
CA ASN A 64 -29.37 35.77 -13.05
C ASN A 64 -28.52 34.52 -12.74
N SER A 65 -29.08 33.45 -12.19
CA SER A 65 -28.32 32.24 -11.89
C SER A 65 -29.11 30.94 -12.00
N SER A 66 -28.37 29.86 -12.19
CA SER A 66 -28.82 28.47 -12.21
C SER A 66 -27.66 27.55 -11.81
N ALA A 67 -27.96 26.30 -11.47
CA ALA A 67 -26.96 25.26 -11.22
C ALA A 67 -27.36 23.95 -11.91
N HIS A 68 -26.43 23.00 -12.05
CA HIS A 68 -26.77 21.71 -12.62
C HIS A 68 -27.58 20.89 -11.60
N PHE A 69 -27.10 20.84 -10.35
CA PHE A 69 -27.70 20.02 -9.29
C PHE A 69 -27.92 20.80 -8.00
N VAL A 70 -28.90 20.36 -7.21
CA VAL A 70 -29.11 20.74 -5.80
C VAL A 70 -29.26 19.47 -4.98
N ILE A 71 -28.58 19.36 -3.84
CA ILE A 71 -28.64 18.19 -2.96
C ILE A 71 -29.19 18.59 -1.59
N ALA A 72 -30.20 17.86 -1.12
CA ALA A 72 -30.82 18.03 0.18
C ALA A 72 -30.06 17.33 1.30
N LYS A 73 -30.29 17.76 2.54
CA LYS A 73 -29.80 17.10 3.76
C LYS A 73 -30.30 15.65 3.92
N ASP A 74 -31.39 15.29 3.26
CA ASP A 74 -32.01 13.96 3.30
C ASP A 74 -31.68 13.07 2.08
N ALA A 75 -30.64 13.42 1.32
CA ALA A 75 -30.16 12.74 0.10
C ALA A 75 -30.98 12.97 -1.19
N ARG A 76 -32.08 13.73 -1.17
CA ARG A 76 -32.75 14.11 -2.44
C ARG A 76 -31.81 14.92 -3.33
N VAL A 77 -31.80 14.60 -4.62
CA VAL A 77 -31.04 15.33 -5.65
C VAL A 77 -32.03 15.93 -6.64
N ALA A 78 -32.00 17.24 -6.84
CA ALA A 78 -32.64 17.87 -7.98
C ALA A 78 -31.60 18.13 -9.07
N GLN A 79 -31.99 17.96 -10.32
CA GLN A 79 -31.24 18.45 -11.47
C GLN A 79 -32.06 19.53 -12.19
N LEU A 80 -31.43 20.63 -12.59
CA LEU A 80 -32.08 21.75 -13.26
C LEU A 80 -31.53 22.03 -14.65
N VAL A 81 -30.25 21.75 -14.88
CA VAL A 81 -29.56 21.91 -16.15
C VAL A 81 -28.93 20.59 -16.56
N SER A 82 -29.02 20.26 -17.85
CA SER A 82 -28.34 19.11 -18.44
C SER A 82 -26.83 19.17 -18.17
N VAL A 83 -26.20 18.02 -17.91
CA VAL A 83 -24.73 17.95 -17.82
C VAL A 83 -24.03 18.21 -19.15
N ASN A 84 -24.75 18.25 -20.26
CA ASN A 84 -24.26 18.62 -21.58
C ASN A 84 -24.31 20.14 -21.84
N ASP A 85 -24.98 20.93 -20.99
CA ASP A 85 -25.17 22.39 -21.13
C ASP A 85 -24.53 23.19 -19.99
N GLY A 86 -24.05 24.41 -20.22
CA GLY A 86 -23.46 25.24 -19.17
C GLY A 86 -24.48 25.92 -18.26
N ALA A 87 -24.51 25.62 -16.96
CA ALA A 87 -25.30 26.37 -15.97
C ALA A 87 -24.71 27.75 -15.64
N TRP A 88 -25.51 28.71 -15.19
CA TRP A 88 -25.09 30.08 -14.84
C TRP A 88 -24.65 30.20 -13.37
N ALA A 89 -23.75 29.32 -12.93
CA ALA A 89 -23.45 29.13 -11.50
C ALA A 89 -22.24 29.93 -10.99
N ASN A 90 -21.17 30.01 -11.79
CA ASN A 90 -19.87 30.48 -11.30
C ASN A 90 -19.75 32.00 -11.18
N GLY A 91 -20.51 32.78 -11.95
CA GLY A 91 -20.63 34.24 -11.80
C GLY A 91 -19.41 35.08 -12.24
N LEU A 92 -18.46 34.53 -13.01
CA LEU A 92 -17.29 35.27 -13.51
C LEU A 92 -17.49 35.87 -14.91
N ARG A 93 -16.88 37.04 -15.13
CA ARG A 93 -16.76 37.73 -16.42
C ARG A 93 -15.30 38.09 -16.70
N TRP A 94 -14.87 37.90 -17.95
CA TRP A 94 -13.55 38.32 -18.41
C TRP A 94 -13.63 39.72 -19.03
N ASN A 95 -12.77 40.63 -18.59
CA ASN A 95 -12.64 41.98 -19.15
C ASN A 95 -11.34 42.03 -19.96
N VAL A 96 -11.47 42.28 -21.26
CA VAL A 96 -10.32 42.38 -22.17
C VAL A 96 -9.54 43.66 -21.87
N ASP A 97 -8.24 43.52 -21.63
CA ASP A 97 -7.29 44.61 -21.41
C ASP A 97 -5.90 44.14 -21.86
N ALA A 98 -5.49 44.61 -23.04
CA ALA A 98 -4.22 44.22 -23.67
C ALA A 98 -2.98 44.66 -22.87
N SER A 99 -3.12 45.52 -21.86
CA SER A 99 -2.02 45.91 -20.98
C SER A 99 -1.76 44.91 -19.85
N GLN A 100 -2.65 43.93 -19.63
CA GLN A 100 -2.49 42.90 -18.60
C GLN A 100 -1.72 41.68 -19.15
N PRO A 101 -0.98 40.93 -18.30
CA PRO A 101 -0.16 39.78 -18.71
C PRO A 101 -0.88 38.69 -19.50
N ASN A 102 -2.20 38.57 -19.35
CA ASN A 102 -3.04 37.56 -20.02
C ASN A 102 -4.09 38.18 -20.96
N GLY A 103 -3.93 39.46 -21.34
CA GLY A 103 -4.88 40.15 -22.22
C GLY A 103 -6.20 40.55 -21.56
N GLY A 104 -6.28 40.53 -20.23
CA GLY A 104 -7.46 40.94 -19.47
C GLY A 104 -7.42 40.59 -17.98
N TYR A 105 -8.56 40.75 -17.32
CA TYR A 105 -8.76 40.44 -15.90
C TYR A 105 -10.19 39.95 -15.58
N TRP A 106 -10.34 39.18 -14.50
CA TRP A 106 -11.62 38.66 -14.05
C TRP A 106 -12.38 39.64 -13.17
N THR A 107 -13.70 39.70 -13.33
CA THR A 107 -14.62 40.33 -12.39
C THR A 107 -15.76 39.38 -12.03
N ASN A 108 -16.26 39.47 -10.80
CA ASN A 108 -17.45 38.75 -10.39
C ASN A 108 -18.74 39.42 -10.88
N GLY A 109 -19.90 38.87 -10.50
CA GLY A 109 -21.22 39.35 -10.90
C GLY A 109 -21.55 40.79 -10.49
N ARG A 110 -20.82 41.36 -9.51
CA ARG A 110 -20.92 42.77 -9.11
C ARG A 110 -19.98 43.70 -9.87
N GLY A 111 -19.13 43.15 -10.74
CA GLY A 111 -18.08 43.91 -11.45
C GLY A 111 -16.82 44.14 -10.60
N VAL A 112 -16.69 43.48 -9.44
CA VAL A 112 -15.49 43.57 -8.60
C VAL A 112 -14.40 42.69 -9.18
N ARG A 113 -13.16 43.21 -9.30
CA ARG A 113 -12.01 42.45 -9.79
C ARG A 113 -11.66 41.32 -8.82
N VAL A 114 -11.48 40.12 -9.35
CA VAL A 114 -11.14 38.91 -8.59
C VAL A 114 -9.93 38.21 -9.20
N ASN A 115 -9.21 37.46 -8.38
CA ASN A 115 -8.08 36.64 -8.79
C ASN A 115 -8.40 35.19 -8.42
N PRO A 116 -9.03 34.42 -9.34
CA PRO A 116 -9.34 33.02 -9.09
C PRO A 116 -8.08 32.23 -8.74
N SER A 117 -8.17 31.36 -7.73
CA SER A 117 -7.05 30.52 -7.29
C SER A 117 -7.03 29.14 -7.95
N TRP A 118 -8.03 28.82 -8.77
CA TRP A 118 -8.11 27.55 -9.47
C TRP A 118 -7.04 27.45 -10.57
N PRO A 119 -6.10 26.47 -10.53
CA PRO A 119 -4.99 26.41 -11.48
C PRO A 119 -5.38 26.19 -12.94
N ASP A 120 -6.52 25.53 -13.19
CA ASP A 120 -6.98 25.21 -14.55
C ASP A 120 -7.97 26.24 -15.12
N ILE A 121 -8.09 27.42 -14.50
CA ILE A 121 -8.91 28.50 -15.06
C ILE A 121 -8.28 29.03 -16.36
N VAL A 122 -9.10 29.20 -17.40
CA VAL A 122 -8.62 29.64 -18.72
C VAL A 122 -8.97 31.11 -18.93
N PRO A 123 -7.98 32.03 -19.00
CA PRO A 123 -8.20 33.44 -19.33
C PRO A 123 -9.04 33.59 -20.60
N GLY A 124 -10.09 34.42 -20.54
CA GLY A 124 -10.97 34.67 -21.68
C GLY A 124 -12.08 33.64 -21.91
N GLN A 125 -12.12 32.53 -21.17
CA GLN A 125 -13.14 31.49 -21.34
C GLN A 125 -14.05 31.40 -20.12
N ASN A 126 -15.37 31.47 -20.32
CA ASN A 126 -16.32 31.39 -19.20
C ASN A 126 -16.29 29.99 -18.54
N PRO A 127 -16.00 29.89 -17.22
CA PRO A 127 -15.86 28.61 -16.51
C PRO A 127 -17.10 27.74 -16.50
N ASN A 128 -18.28 28.33 -16.71
CA ASN A 128 -19.54 27.59 -16.83
C ASN A 128 -19.57 26.60 -18.00
N PHE A 129 -18.76 26.81 -19.05
CA PHE A 129 -18.71 25.90 -20.20
C PHE A 129 -17.93 24.61 -19.93
N TYR A 130 -17.07 24.57 -18.93
CA TYR A 130 -16.19 23.43 -18.68
C TYR A 130 -16.24 22.94 -17.21
N THR A 131 -17.23 23.39 -16.44
CA THR A 131 -17.47 22.93 -15.07
C THR A 131 -18.92 22.49 -14.85
N ILE A 132 -19.15 21.58 -13.91
CA ILE A 132 -20.49 21.21 -13.42
C ILE A 132 -20.66 21.80 -12.02
N SER A 133 -21.83 22.35 -11.72
CA SER A 133 -22.13 23.00 -10.44
C SER A 133 -23.12 22.19 -9.61
N ILE A 134 -22.76 21.95 -8.36
CA ILE A 134 -23.58 21.19 -7.40
C ILE A 134 -23.81 22.05 -6.16
N GLU A 135 -25.06 22.46 -5.95
CA GLU A 135 -25.52 23.20 -4.78
C GLU A 135 -25.91 22.25 -3.65
N HIS A 136 -25.63 22.64 -2.41
CA HIS A 136 -25.95 21.85 -1.22
C HIS A 136 -26.86 22.64 -0.27
N GLU A 137 -27.90 22.00 0.26
CA GLU A 137 -28.80 22.57 1.24
C GLU A 137 -28.07 22.93 2.55
N GLY A 138 -28.43 24.09 3.12
CA GLY A 138 -27.94 24.55 4.41
C GLY A 138 -27.07 25.80 4.31
N TYR A 139 -26.31 26.05 5.37
CA TYR A 139 -25.44 27.22 5.50
C TYR A 139 -23.97 26.79 5.59
N TYR A 140 -23.04 27.65 5.15
CA TYR A 140 -21.62 27.29 5.03
C TYR A 140 -20.97 26.86 6.37
N GLN A 141 -21.56 27.24 7.50
CA GLN A 141 -21.09 26.91 8.85
C GLN A 141 -21.55 25.52 9.30
N GLU A 142 -22.55 24.95 8.62
CA GLU A 142 -23.14 23.67 8.98
C GLU A 142 -22.33 22.51 8.41
N THR A 143 -22.23 21.44 9.19
CA THR A 143 -21.64 20.19 8.70
C THR A 143 -22.65 19.47 7.84
N TRP A 144 -22.20 18.93 6.71
CA TRP A 144 -23.06 18.12 5.85
C TRP A 144 -23.55 16.86 6.57
N THR A 145 -24.81 16.51 6.36
CA THR A 145 -25.36 15.24 6.84
C THR A 145 -24.69 14.07 6.10
N PRO A 146 -24.57 12.89 6.73
CA PRO A 146 -24.06 11.69 6.07
C PRO A 146 -24.82 11.35 4.78
N GLU A 147 -26.14 11.54 4.78
CA GLU A 147 -27.04 11.26 3.66
C GLU A 147 -26.75 12.18 2.47
N MET A 148 -26.61 13.49 2.70
CA MET A 148 -26.23 14.46 1.68
C MET A 148 -24.84 14.16 1.10
N TYR A 149 -23.87 13.83 1.95
CA TYR A 149 -22.53 13.46 1.51
C TYR A 149 -22.55 12.20 0.63
N ALA A 150 -23.33 11.19 1.01
CA ALA A 150 -23.49 9.96 0.23
C ALA A 150 -24.10 10.23 -1.15
N ALA A 151 -25.18 11.02 -1.21
CA ALA A 151 -25.82 11.43 -2.47
C ALA A 151 -24.85 12.20 -3.38
N ASN A 152 -24.09 13.15 -2.81
CA ASN A 152 -23.05 13.86 -3.56
C ASN A 152 -21.98 12.90 -4.11
N ASN A 153 -21.54 11.93 -3.30
CA ASN A 153 -20.54 10.95 -3.72
C ASN A 153 -21.05 10.08 -4.89
N GLU A 154 -22.29 9.61 -4.83
CA GLU A 154 -22.91 8.85 -5.94
C GLU A 154 -23.04 9.69 -7.22
N LEU A 155 -23.44 10.96 -7.08
CA LEU A 155 -23.53 11.89 -8.20
C LEU A 155 -22.15 12.15 -8.82
N LEU A 156 -21.11 12.36 -8.00
CA LEU A 156 -19.72 12.52 -8.49
C LEU A 156 -19.23 11.27 -9.23
N VAL A 157 -19.56 10.06 -8.77
CA VAL A 157 -19.22 8.82 -9.49
C VAL A 157 -19.90 8.79 -10.85
N TRP A 158 -21.19 9.12 -10.90
CA TRP A 158 -21.93 9.13 -12.16
C TRP A 158 -21.40 10.19 -13.13
N ILE A 159 -21.11 11.42 -12.68
CA ILE A 159 -20.48 12.48 -13.49
C ILE A 159 -19.13 12.01 -14.02
N ALA A 160 -18.32 11.37 -13.18
CA ALA A 160 -17.03 10.83 -13.58
C ALA A 160 -17.15 9.74 -14.65
N GLU A 161 -18.17 8.88 -14.58
CA GLU A 161 -18.48 7.90 -15.63
C GLU A 161 -18.92 8.56 -16.94
N GLN A 162 -19.66 9.68 -16.88
CA GLN A 162 -20.16 10.39 -18.06
C GLN A 162 -19.05 11.09 -18.87
N PHE A 163 -18.08 11.69 -18.17
CA PHE A 163 -17.07 12.56 -18.80
C PHE A 163 -15.63 12.03 -18.66
N ASP A 164 -15.48 10.81 -18.16
CA ASP A 164 -14.20 10.17 -17.83
C ASP A 164 -13.27 11.04 -16.95
N ILE A 165 -13.84 11.68 -15.92
CA ILE A 165 -13.10 12.56 -15.01
C ILE A 165 -12.59 11.78 -13.79
N TRP A 166 -11.32 11.96 -13.45
CA TRP A 166 -10.77 11.54 -12.15
C TRP A 166 -10.74 12.74 -11.21
N TRP A 167 -11.26 12.56 -9.99
CA TRP A 167 -11.35 13.63 -9.01
C TRP A 167 -9.98 13.90 -8.38
N VAL A 168 -9.47 15.11 -8.58
CA VAL A 168 -8.24 15.63 -8.00
C VAL A 168 -8.64 16.83 -7.13
N PRO A 169 -8.34 16.79 -5.82
CA PRO A 169 -8.75 17.85 -4.92
C PRO A 169 -8.11 19.17 -5.35
N TYR A 170 -8.90 20.26 -5.31
CA TYR A 170 -8.47 21.61 -5.68
C TYR A 170 -8.14 21.80 -7.17
N ARG A 171 -8.41 20.79 -8.00
CA ARG A 171 -8.15 20.82 -9.44
C ARG A 171 -9.38 20.43 -10.26
N SER A 172 -9.79 19.16 -10.28
CA SER A 172 -11.04 18.73 -10.93
C SER A 172 -12.22 18.65 -9.96
N LEU A 173 -11.98 18.83 -8.66
CA LEU A 173 -13.02 18.99 -7.64
C LEU A 173 -12.68 20.19 -6.75
N ILE A 174 -13.45 21.27 -6.87
CA ILE A 174 -13.14 22.58 -6.28
C ILE A 174 -14.35 23.19 -5.57
N GLY A 175 -14.09 24.12 -4.66
CA GLY A 175 -15.13 24.97 -4.09
C GLY A 175 -15.33 26.26 -4.90
N HIS A 176 -16.49 26.88 -4.77
CA HIS A 176 -16.76 28.17 -5.43
C HIS A 176 -15.79 29.28 -5.01
N TYR A 177 -15.22 29.21 -3.80
CA TYR A 177 -14.16 30.13 -3.34
C TYR A 177 -12.93 30.15 -4.27
N ALA A 178 -12.65 29.05 -4.99
CA ALA A 178 -11.51 28.98 -5.92
C ALA A 178 -11.76 29.76 -7.22
N ILE A 179 -13.02 30.09 -7.49
CA ILE A 179 -13.50 30.86 -8.63
C ILE A 179 -13.72 32.32 -8.23
N ASP A 180 -14.47 32.58 -7.15
CA ASP A 180 -14.73 33.91 -6.61
C ASP A 180 -14.31 33.97 -5.13
N ASN A 181 -13.04 34.27 -4.91
CA ASN A 181 -12.46 34.37 -3.58
C ASN A 181 -12.89 35.63 -2.80
N VAL A 182 -13.66 36.53 -3.42
CA VAL A 182 -14.08 37.81 -2.81
C VAL A 182 -15.51 37.74 -2.32
N ASP A 183 -16.47 37.35 -3.17
CA ASP A 183 -17.89 37.29 -2.80
C ASP A 183 -18.31 35.91 -2.30
N ARG A 184 -17.49 34.87 -2.53
CA ARG A 184 -17.76 33.49 -2.13
C ARG A 184 -16.61 32.87 -1.33
N PRO A 185 -15.98 33.59 -0.38
CA PRO A 185 -14.79 33.10 0.32
C PRO A 185 -15.04 31.84 1.15
N ASN A 186 -16.29 31.63 1.58
CA ASN A 186 -16.69 30.51 2.43
C ASN A 186 -17.49 29.44 1.69
N CYS A 187 -17.66 29.52 0.37
CA CYS A 187 -18.49 28.57 -0.37
C CYS A 187 -17.63 27.42 -0.90
N PRO A 188 -17.90 26.15 -0.53
CA PRO A 188 -19.14 25.62 0.07
C PRO A 188 -19.18 25.51 1.60
N GLY A 189 -18.07 25.77 2.29
CA GLY A 189 -17.99 25.76 3.75
C GLY A 189 -16.65 25.18 4.22
N PRO A 190 -16.09 25.64 5.35
CA PRO A 190 -14.81 25.14 5.86
C PRO A 190 -14.85 23.66 6.26
N THR A 191 -16.04 23.07 6.41
CA THR A 191 -16.21 21.66 6.76
C THR A 191 -16.12 20.71 5.56
N VAL A 192 -16.12 21.23 4.32
CA VAL A 192 -16.04 20.40 3.12
C VAL A 192 -14.60 19.96 2.87
N ASN A 193 -14.36 18.65 2.98
CA ASN A 193 -13.05 18.05 2.77
C ASN A 193 -12.90 17.50 1.35
N PHE A 194 -12.35 18.32 0.44
CA PHE A 194 -12.14 17.94 -0.96
C PHE A 194 -11.20 16.74 -1.14
N VAL A 195 -10.21 16.56 -0.26
CA VAL A 195 -9.29 15.42 -0.30
C VAL A 195 -10.05 14.12 -0.03
N LYS A 196 -10.88 14.10 1.02
CA LYS A 196 -11.73 12.94 1.36
C LYS A 196 -12.77 12.68 0.27
N MET A 197 -13.42 13.72 -0.23
CA MET A 197 -14.47 13.61 -1.24
C MET A 197 -13.94 13.03 -2.56
N ALA A 198 -12.81 13.54 -3.06
CA ALA A 198 -12.17 13.01 -4.26
C ALA A 198 -11.74 11.55 -4.06
N ALA A 199 -11.19 11.22 -2.89
CA ALA A 199 -10.78 9.88 -2.52
C ALA A 199 -11.95 8.88 -2.52
N ASP A 200 -13.07 9.23 -1.88
CA ASP A 200 -14.26 8.38 -1.78
C ASP A 200 -14.93 8.16 -3.14
N ALA A 201 -15.09 9.22 -3.93
CA ALA A 201 -15.76 9.14 -5.23
C ALA A 201 -14.96 8.31 -6.23
N ASN A 202 -13.65 8.54 -6.32
CA ASN A 202 -12.78 7.72 -7.17
C ASN A 202 -12.82 6.25 -6.76
N THR A 203 -12.72 5.96 -5.45
CA THR A 203 -12.78 4.59 -4.91
C THR A 203 -14.10 3.91 -5.27
N THR A 204 -15.22 4.62 -5.13
CA THR A 204 -16.56 4.10 -5.44
C THR A 204 -16.71 3.79 -6.93
N ARG A 205 -16.24 4.69 -7.82
CA ARG A 205 -16.23 4.49 -9.28
C ARG A 205 -15.45 3.22 -9.65
N ILE A 206 -14.27 3.03 -9.05
CA ILE A 206 -13.42 1.86 -9.31
C ILE A 206 -14.13 0.57 -8.93
N LEU A 207 -14.78 0.52 -7.76
CA LEU A 207 -15.47 -0.69 -7.28
C LEU A 207 -16.62 -1.10 -8.20
N LYS A 208 -17.34 -0.14 -8.80
CA LYS A 208 -18.36 -0.41 -9.82
C LYS A 208 -17.78 -1.04 -11.09
N MET A 209 -16.53 -0.74 -11.42
CA MET A 209 -15.82 -1.33 -12.57
C MET A 209 -15.32 -2.76 -12.29
N VAL A 210 -15.46 -3.26 -11.05
CA VAL A 210 -15.08 -4.61 -10.67
C VAL A 210 -16.30 -5.53 -10.66
N VAL A 211 -16.25 -6.66 -11.37
CA VAL A 211 -17.42 -7.53 -11.59
C VAL A 211 -17.52 -8.61 -10.49
N PRO A 212 -18.63 -8.67 -9.72
CA PRO A 212 -18.94 -9.82 -8.85
C PRO A 212 -19.47 -10.99 -9.69
N GLN A 213 -19.08 -12.24 -9.38
CA GLN A 213 -19.80 -13.40 -9.92
C GLN A 213 -21.04 -13.73 -9.08
N THR A 214 -22.14 -14.04 -9.75
CA THR A 214 -23.39 -14.46 -9.13
C THR A 214 -23.17 -15.73 -8.30
N GLY A 215 -23.31 -15.64 -6.97
CA GLY A 215 -23.28 -16.79 -6.06
C GLY A 215 -22.03 -16.97 -5.20
N THR A 216 -21.04 -16.07 -5.27
CA THR A 216 -19.90 -16.06 -4.32
C THR A 216 -19.58 -14.64 -3.84
N LYS A 217 -19.09 -14.48 -2.59
CA LYS A 217 -18.61 -13.19 -2.03
C LYS A 217 -17.27 -12.73 -2.66
N HIS A 218 -17.01 -13.06 -3.91
CA HIS A 218 -15.73 -12.85 -4.58
C HIS A 218 -15.85 -11.78 -5.65
N VAL A 219 -14.89 -10.85 -5.66
CA VAL A 219 -14.78 -9.76 -6.62
C VAL A 219 -13.48 -9.93 -7.41
N TYR A 220 -13.53 -9.96 -8.74
CA TYR A 220 -12.35 -10.15 -9.59
C TYR A 220 -11.79 -8.81 -10.11
N GLY A 221 -10.62 -8.39 -9.61
CA GLY A 221 -9.94 -7.18 -10.03
C GLY A 221 -9.20 -7.34 -11.36
N THR A 222 -9.35 -6.36 -12.27
CA THR A 222 -8.46 -6.19 -13.42
C THR A 222 -7.15 -5.50 -12.98
N THR A 223 -6.17 -5.43 -13.87
CA THR A 223 -4.99 -4.57 -13.74
C THR A 223 -5.31 -3.08 -13.45
N ALA A 224 -6.56 -2.63 -13.61
CA ALA A 224 -7.02 -1.31 -13.21
C ALA A 224 -7.03 -1.09 -11.68
N LEU A 225 -7.00 -2.14 -10.86
CA LEU A 225 -6.79 -1.98 -9.41
C LEU A 225 -5.36 -1.47 -9.07
N LEU A 226 -4.43 -1.54 -10.04
CA LEU A 226 -3.03 -1.14 -9.92
C LEU A 226 -2.77 0.31 -10.38
N SER A 227 -3.81 1.01 -10.87
CA SER A 227 -3.74 2.40 -11.36
C SER A 227 -3.95 3.45 -10.27
N LEU A 228 -4.00 3.04 -9.00
CA LEU A 228 -4.61 3.81 -7.92
C LEU A 228 -3.61 4.54 -7.00
N PRO A 229 -4.00 5.69 -6.40
CA PRO A 229 -3.32 6.25 -5.24
C PRO A 229 -3.39 5.25 -4.06
N THR A 230 -2.23 4.76 -3.64
CA THR A 230 -2.09 3.53 -2.83
C THR A 230 -2.70 3.62 -1.42
N ASN A 231 -2.77 4.81 -0.82
CA ASN A 231 -3.21 4.98 0.57
C ASN A 231 -4.73 4.81 0.76
N THR A 232 -5.53 5.29 -0.20
CA THR A 232 -6.99 5.33 -0.08
C THR A 232 -7.60 3.94 -0.25
N ILE A 233 -7.13 3.17 -1.23
CA ILE A 233 -7.63 1.80 -1.45
C ILE A 233 -7.17 0.84 -0.38
N ILE A 234 -5.97 1.00 0.16
CA ILE A 234 -5.52 0.16 1.29
C ILE A 234 -6.38 0.44 2.53
N SER A 235 -6.75 1.69 2.77
CA SER A 235 -7.64 2.04 3.88
C SER A 235 -9.04 1.48 3.65
N TYR A 236 -9.59 1.65 2.45
CA TYR A 236 -10.89 1.09 2.09
C TYR A 236 -10.94 -0.44 2.16
N LEU A 237 -9.98 -1.15 1.54
CA LEU A 237 -9.92 -2.62 1.55
C LEU A 237 -9.61 -3.23 2.92
N ARG A 238 -9.09 -2.43 3.88
CA ARG A 238 -9.04 -2.84 5.29
C ARG A 238 -10.41 -2.81 5.95
N ASP A 239 -11.27 -1.88 5.53
CA ASP A 239 -12.52 -1.56 6.21
C ASP A 239 -13.74 -2.28 5.61
N VAL A 240 -13.65 -2.81 4.37
CA VAL A 240 -14.71 -3.65 3.77
C VAL A 240 -14.42 -5.15 3.88
N ASP A 241 -15.40 -5.91 4.36
CA ASP A 241 -15.37 -7.38 4.48
C ASP A 241 -15.60 -8.06 3.12
N THR A 242 -14.72 -7.80 2.15
CA THR A 242 -14.82 -8.32 0.78
C THR A 242 -13.50 -8.93 0.32
N GLU A 243 -13.57 -10.10 -0.30
CA GLU A 243 -12.41 -10.80 -0.86
C GLU A 243 -12.19 -10.42 -2.33
N VAL A 244 -11.00 -9.90 -2.66
CA VAL A 244 -10.63 -9.49 -4.02
C VAL A 244 -9.62 -10.48 -4.61
N TYR A 245 -9.98 -11.12 -5.71
CA TYR A 245 -9.10 -12.01 -6.47
C TYR A 245 -8.55 -11.28 -7.69
N GLY A 246 -7.27 -11.45 -7.97
CA GLY A 246 -6.65 -10.93 -9.18
C GLY A 246 -6.17 -12.00 -10.15
N TYR A 247 -5.92 -11.58 -11.38
CA TYR A 247 -5.27 -12.42 -12.40
C TYR A 247 -3.82 -12.78 -12.01
N LEU A 248 -3.22 -13.70 -12.78
CA LEU A 248 -1.82 -14.12 -12.60
C LEU A 248 -0.88 -12.90 -12.68
N ASP A 249 0.01 -12.77 -11.71
CA ASP A 249 1.10 -11.80 -11.73
C ASP A 249 2.23 -12.21 -12.71
N TYR A 250 3.24 -11.35 -12.84
CA TYR A 250 4.43 -11.59 -13.69
C TYR A 250 5.31 -12.77 -13.25
N ARG A 251 5.02 -13.38 -12.08
CA ARG A 251 5.65 -14.62 -11.58
C ARG A 251 4.74 -15.84 -11.75
N GLY A 252 3.61 -15.69 -12.46
CA GLY A 252 2.65 -16.77 -12.67
C GLY A 252 1.84 -17.14 -11.43
N LYS A 253 1.68 -16.22 -10.47
CA LYS A 253 0.93 -16.43 -9.22
C LYS A 253 -0.34 -15.59 -9.20
N ARG A 254 -1.50 -16.22 -8.96
CA ARG A 254 -2.75 -15.49 -8.68
C ARG A 254 -2.62 -14.77 -7.34
N TRP A 255 -3.00 -13.49 -7.30
CA TRP A 255 -3.04 -12.73 -6.05
C TRP A 255 -4.46 -12.66 -5.48
N TYR A 256 -4.53 -12.56 -4.16
CA TYR A 256 -5.77 -12.62 -3.38
C TYR A 256 -5.64 -11.65 -2.21
N ILE A 257 -6.59 -10.74 -2.10
CA ILE A 257 -6.67 -9.71 -1.08
C ILE A 257 -7.87 -10.01 -0.20
N THR A 258 -7.60 -10.14 1.10
CA THR A 258 -8.61 -10.24 2.15
C THR A 258 -8.44 -9.05 3.08
N PRO A 259 -9.43 -8.77 3.95
CA PRO A 259 -9.24 -7.85 5.08
C PRO A 259 -7.99 -8.20 5.92
N TYR A 260 -7.63 -9.49 6.00
CA TYR A 260 -6.44 -9.98 6.72
C TYR A 260 -5.11 -9.79 5.98
N SER A 261 -5.14 -9.56 4.66
CA SER A 261 -3.95 -9.39 3.83
C SER A 261 -3.14 -8.14 4.17
N PHE A 262 -3.65 -7.26 5.03
CA PHE A 262 -2.99 -6.03 5.50
C PHE A 262 -2.55 -6.09 6.97
N ASN A 263 -2.87 -7.15 7.70
CA ASN A 263 -2.67 -7.21 9.15
C ASN A 263 -1.21 -7.49 9.55
N ASN A 264 -0.42 -8.14 8.67
CA ASN A 264 0.94 -8.60 9.01
C ASN A 264 2.01 -8.26 7.93
N LYS A 265 1.62 -7.71 6.78
CA LYS A 265 2.50 -7.28 5.68
C LYS A 265 1.67 -6.49 4.65
N GLN A 266 2.23 -5.49 3.97
CA GLN A 266 1.60 -4.90 2.78
C GLN A 266 1.74 -5.92 1.62
N PRO A 267 0.69 -6.26 0.86
CA PRO A 267 0.84 -7.19 -0.25
C PRO A 267 1.91 -6.72 -1.26
N TYR A 268 2.73 -7.64 -1.78
CA TYR A 268 3.93 -7.34 -2.60
C TYR A 268 3.67 -6.45 -3.82
N PHE A 269 2.45 -6.42 -4.32
CA PHE A 269 2.06 -5.56 -5.44
C PHE A 269 1.80 -4.09 -5.02
N PHE A 270 1.50 -3.83 -3.73
CA PHE A 270 1.42 -2.49 -3.14
C PHE A 270 2.75 -2.02 -2.52
N GLU A 271 3.70 -2.93 -2.27
CA GLU A 271 5.05 -2.58 -1.75
C GLU A 271 5.78 -1.59 -2.67
N ALA A 272 5.59 -1.71 -3.99
CA ALA A 272 6.18 -0.82 -4.99
C ALA A 272 5.51 0.56 -5.06
N ALA A 273 4.35 0.79 -4.45
CA ALA A 273 3.62 2.06 -4.55
C ALA A 273 3.51 2.82 -3.20
N SER A 274 4.29 2.40 -2.19
CA SER A 274 4.14 2.88 -0.81
C SER A 274 4.99 4.14 -0.45
N THR A 275 4.27 5.23 -0.19
CA THR A 275 4.43 6.16 0.97
C THR A 275 5.70 6.98 1.22
N VAL A 276 6.68 7.07 0.32
CA VAL A 276 7.76 8.07 0.43
C VAL A 276 7.61 9.08 -0.71
N PRO A 277 7.76 10.40 -0.49
CA PRO A 277 7.86 11.37 -1.58
C PRO A 277 8.94 10.89 -2.54
N THR A 278 8.56 10.41 -3.72
CA THR A 278 9.55 10.07 -4.73
C THR A 278 10.14 11.36 -5.27
N PRO A 279 11.48 11.44 -5.45
CA PRO A 279 12.09 12.62 -6.05
C PRO A 279 11.36 12.96 -7.35
N ALA A 280 11.03 14.24 -7.53
CA ALA A 280 10.32 14.69 -8.72
C ALA A 280 11.04 14.19 -10.00
N LEU A 281 10.23 13.76 -10.96
CA LEU A 281 10.61 13.46 -12.32
C LEU A 281 10.82 14.78 -13.07
N PHE A 282 12.03 14.97 -13.57
CA PHE A 282 12.42 16.12 -14.37
C PHE A 282 12.61 15.70 -15.82
N PRO A 283 12.36 16.60 -16.79
CA PRO A 283 12.43 16.25 -18.18
C PRO A 283 13.86 15.89 -18.61
N SER A 284 13.98 14.76 -19.29
CA SER A 284 15.15 14.38 -20.08
C SER A 284 14.89 14.66 -21.55
N LEU A 285 15.93 14.61 -22.38
CA LEU A 285 15.82 14.94 -23.80
C LEU A 285 15.98 13.67 -24.65
N SER A 286 14.97 13.36 -25.47
CA SER A 286 15.09 12.38 -26.56
C SER A 286 15.55 13.11 -27.82
N LEU A 287 16.72 12.72 -28.34
CA LEU A 287 17.24 13.30 -29.57
C LEU A 287 16.58 12.62 -30.77
N ASN A 288 16.19 13.41 -31.75
CA ASN A 288 15.73 12.91 -33.02
C ASN A 288 16.84 12.10 -33.72
N PRO A 289 16.51 11.01 -34.43
CA PRO A 289 17.44 10.35 -35.33
C PRO A 289 17.95 11.34 -36.40
N GLY A 290 19.27 11.54 -36.49
CA GLY A 290 19.87 12.44 -37.48
C GLY A 290 21.33 12.80 -37.20
N TYR A 291 21.91 13.64 -38.06
CA TYR A 291 23.35 13.91 -38.04
C TYR A 291 23.74 15.05 -37.11
N ARG A 292 24.53 14.74 -36.07
CA ARG A 292 25.27 15.73 -35.26
C ARG A 292 24.46 17.00 -34.92
N ASP A 293 25.03 18.17 -35.21
CA ASP A 293 24.53 19.51 -34.86
C ASP A 293 23.17 19.86 -35.52
N SER A 294 22.68 19.06 -36.48
CA SER A 294 21.37 19.31 -37.10
C SER A 294 20.18 18.89 -36.22
N VAL A 295 20.40 17.91 -35.34
CA VAL A 295 19.38 17.33 -34.44
C VAL A 295 19.83 17.25 -32.99
N THR A 296 21.09 17.59 -32.72
CA THR A 296 21.68 17.62 -31.37
C THR A 296 22.00 19.05 -30.96
N PRO A 297 21.55 19.52 -29.79
CA PRO A 297 21.90 20.84 -29.29
C PRO A 297 23.42 21.02 -29.11
N SER A 298 23.88 22.27 -29.18
CA SER A 298 25.25 22.61 -28.81
C SER A 298 25.52 22.32 -27.33
N ALA A 299 26.80 22.22 -26.93
CA ALA A 299 27.17 22.07 -25.52
C ALA A 299 26.64 23.22 -24.63
N GLY A 300 26.56 24.43 -25.20
CA GLY A 300 25.98 25.60 -24.52
C GLY A 300 24.47 25.44 -24.31
N GLU A 301 23.73 25.03 -25.34
CA GLU A 301 22.30 24.81 -25.23
C GLU A 301 21.94 23.63 -24.32
N LEU A 302 22.72 22.54 -24.35
CA LEU A 302 22.57 21.44 -23.40
C LEU A 302 22.77 21.92 -21.95
N ARG A 303 23.73 22.82 -21.72
CA ARG A 303 23.95 23.44 -20.40
C ARG A 303 22.76 24.32 -20.00
N ASP A 304 22.20 25.07 -20.95
CA ASP A 304 21.05 25.93 -20.71
C ASP A 304 19.78 25.14 -20.43
N LEU A 305 19.50 24.09 -21.21
CA LEU A 305 18.35 23.21 -21.05
C LEU A 305 18.45 22.34 -19.80
N ALA A 306 19.67 21.99 -19.39
CA ALA A 306 19.97 21.19 -18.20
C ALA A 306 19.21 19.85 -18.08
N PRO A 307 19.04 19.05 -19.16
CA PRO A 307 18.36 17.76 -19.05
C PRO A 307 19.13 16.81 -18.13
N GLN A 308 18.40 15.90 -17.46
CA GLN A 308 19.02 14.88 -16.59
C GLN A 308 19.64 13.75 -17.42
N TRP A 309 18.92 13.33 -18.47
CA TRP A 309 19.37 12.33 -19.43
C TRP A 309 19.26 12.82 -20.86
N VAL A 310 20.09 12.23 -21.72
CA VAL A 310 19.95 12.30 -23.17
C VAL A 310 19.74 10.88 -23.70
N ARG A 311 18.68 10.68 -24.50
CA ARG A 311 18.43 9.45 -25.23
C ARG A 311 18.88 9.61 -26.69
N VAL A 312 19.62 8.63 -27.21
CA VAL A 312 20.23 8.69 -28.54
C VAL A 312 20.11 7.37 -29.29
N LEU A 313 19.67 7.46 -30.55
CA LEU A 313 19.67 6.36 -31.51
C LEU A 313 21.04 6.20 -32.17
N LEU A 314 21.52 4.96 -32.29
CA LEU A 314 22.80 4.64 -32.92
C LEU A 314 22.63 4.21 -34.38
N PHE A 315 23.53 4.65 -35.25
CA PHE A 315 23.49 4.32 -36.69
C PHE A 315 24.67 3.46 -37.14
N ALA A 316 24.40 2.54 -38.08
CA ALA A 316 25.36 1.58 -38.62
C ALA A 316 26.57 2.23 -39.30
N GLN A 317 26.39 3.38 -39.94
CA GLN A 317 27.47 4.10 -40.62
C GLN A 317 28.60 4.56 -39.67
N TYR A 318 28.32 4.62 -38.36
CA TYR A 318 29.29 4.94 -37.32
C TYR A 318 29.65 3.72 -36.45
N GLN A 319 29.04 2.57 -36.71
CA GLN A 319 29.12 1.39 -35.87
C GLN A 319 30.28 0.48 -36.29
N ASN A 320 31.21 0.26 -35.36
CA ASN A 320 32.17 -0.83 -35.46
C ASN A 320 31.53 -2.11 -34.93
N PHE A 321 31.14 -3.01 -35.84
CA PHE A 321 30.52 -4.29 -35.49
C PHE A 321 31.45 -5.29 -34.80
N ASN A 322 32.78 -5.10 -34.90
CA ASN A 322 33.75 -5.96 -34.27
C ASN A 322 33.92 -5.60 -32.79
N THR A 323 34.04 -4.31 -32.47
CA THR A 323 34.33 -3.81 -31.12
C THR A 323 33.09 -3.36 -30.33
N GLY A 324 32.01 -2.97 -31.01
CA GLY A 324 30.85 -2.32 -30.39
C GLY A 324 30.95 -0.80 -30.29
N GLN A 325 32.07 -0.19 -30.67
CA GLN A 325 32.25 1.26 -30.70
C GLN A 325 31.31 1.93 -31.71
N ASN A 326 30.72 3.06 -31.34
CA ASN A 326 29.99 3.95 -32.23
C ASN A 326 30.61 5.37 -32.18
N THR A 327 31.19 5.82 -33.29
CA THR A 327 31.97 7.08 -33.30
C THR A 327 31.10 8.33 -33.13
N GLU A 328 29.80 8.26 -33.42
CA GLU A 328 28.85 9.33 -33.14
C GLU A 328 28.48 9.39 -31.66
N LEU A 329 28.32 8.24 -31.00
CA LEU A 329 28.14 8.19 -29.56
C LEU A 329 29.38 8.74 -28.82
N ASP A 330 30.60 8.43 -29.27
CA ASP A 330 31.83 8.99 -28.70
C ASP A 330 31.81 10.52 -28.75
N TRP A 331 31.46 11.09 -29.91
CA TRP A 331 31.32 12.53 -30.10
C TRP A 331 30.24 13.15 -29.20
N LEU A 332 29.09 12.49 -29.06
CA LEU A 332 28.01 12.97 -28.19
C LEU A 332 28.43 12.93 -26.73
N LEU A 333 29.12 11.88 -26.28
CA LEU A 333 29.62 11.75 -24.91
C LEU A 333 30.59 12.89 -24.56
N ASP A 334 31.49 13.24 -25.47
CA ASP A 334 32.39 14.38 -25.29
C ASP A 334 31.62 15.70 -25.17
N ARG A 335 30.56 15.86 -25.97
CA ARG A 335 29.70 17.04 -25.91
C ARG A 335 28.87 17.13 -24.63
N VAL A 336 28.27 16.02 -24.21
CA VAL A 336 27.54 15.88 -22.95
C VAL A 336 28.48 16.26 -21.79
N LYS A 337 29.72 15.76 -21.80
CA LYS A 337 30.74 16.06 -20.80
C LYS A 337 31.13 17.55 -20.77
N GLN A 338 31.21 18.22 -21.92
CA GLN A 338 31.45 19.66 -22.02
C GLN A 338 30.27 20.50 -21.49
N ALA A 339 29.04 20.00 -21.64
CA ALA A 339 27.84 20.66 -21.12
C ALA A 339 27.71 20.48 -19.60
N LYS A 340 27.74 19.23 -19.13
CA LYS A 340 27.61 18.83 -17.71
C LYS A 340 28.22 17.43 -17.48
N PRO A 341 29.28 17.29 -16.66
CA PRO A 341 29.98 16.02 -16.46
C PRO A 341 29.13 14.83 -15.98
N ASN A 342 28.03 15.09 -15.27
CA ASN A 342 27.16 14.06 -14.67
C ASN A 342 25.86 13.81 -15.45
N MET A 343 25.71 14.37 -16.65
CA MET A 343 24.52 14.13 -17.47
C MET A 343 24.55 12.69 -18.01
N GLN A 344 23.42 11.99 -17.85
CA GLN A 344 23.32 10.56 -18.13
C GLN A 344 22.94 10.30 -19.59
N VAL A 345 23.35 9.15 -20.14
CA VAL A 345 23.08 8.79 -21.53
C VAL A 345 22.41 7.44 -21.63
N LEU A 346 21.24 7.41 -22.28
CA LEU A 346 20.55 6.22 -22.73
C LEU A 346 20.87 5.99 -24.21
N ALA A 347 21.63 4.94 -24.51
CA ALA A 347 21.90 4.54 -25.88
C ALA A 347 20.87 3.51 -26.35
N LEU A 348 20.52 3.53 -27.62
CA LEU A 348 19.56 2.62 -28.23
C LEU A 348 20.22 1.78 -29.34
N VAL A 349 19.97 0.46 -29.33
CA VAL A 349 20.33 -0.45 -30.41
C VAL A 349 19.07 -0.86 -31.17
N ASN A 350 18.98 -0.53 -32.46
CA ASN A 350 17.81 -0.69 -33.33
C ASN A 350 18.21 -1.20 -34.75
N PRO A 351 17.29 -1.50 -35.69
CA PRO A 351 17.62 -1.83 -37.07
C PRO A 351 18.59 -0.86 -37.76
N GLU A 352 18.49 0.44 -37.48
CA GLU A 352 19.39 1.46 -38.02
C GLU A 352 20.83 1.29 -37.50
N THR A 353 21.00 0.79 -36.27
CA THR A 353 22.32 0.45 -35.70
C THR A 353 22.93 -0.75 -36.40
N LEU A 354 22.08 -1.68 -36.83
CA LEU A 354 22.47 -2.88 -37.59
C LEU A 354 22.69 -2.60 -39.08
N GLY A 355 22.07 -1.54 -39.60
CA GLY A 355 22.03 -1.24 -41.03
C GLY A 355 21.23 -2.31 -41.79
N GLU A 356 20.29 -2.97 -41.12
CA GLU A 356 19.58 -4.14 -41.62
C GLU A 356 18.12 -4.11 -41.18
N ILE A 357 17.21 -4.12 -42.16
CA ILE A 357 15.77 -4.19 -41.94
C ILE A 357 15.44 -5.56 -41.30
N PRO A 358 14.61 -5.60 -40.25
CA PRO A 358 14.19 -6.86 -39.66
C PRO A 358 13.53 -7.80 -40.67
N PRO A 359 13.73 -9.12 -40.57
CA PRO A 359 13.02 -10.08 -41.41
C PRO A 359 11.50 -9.97 -41.23
N PRO A 360 10.69 -10.24 -42.28
CA PRO A 360 9.24 -10.28 -42.14
C PRO A 360 8.79 -11.25 -41.04
N THR A 361 7.68 -10.93 -40.42
CA THR A 361 6.99 -11.80 -39.46
C THR A 361 6.83 -13.23 -40.01
N GLY A 362 7.25 -14.23 -39.22
CA GLY A 362 7.20 -15.66 -39.59
C GLY A 362 8.37 -16.17 -40.43
N SER A 363 9.36 -15.34 -40.77
CA SER A 363 10.54 -15.75 -41.54
C SER A 363 11.48 -16.67 -40.74
N ALA A 364 12.06 -17.67 -41.41
CA ALA A 364 13.12 -18.51 -40.83
C ALA A 364 14.42 -17.73 -40.52
N ASN A 365 14.59 -16.53 -41.09
CA ASN A 365 15.79 -15.71 -40.93
C ASN A 365 15.85 -14.96 -39.59
N TRP A 366 14.77 -14.98 -38.80
CA TRP A 366 14.72 -14.32 -37.49
C TRP A 366 15.82 -14.78 -36.54
N SER A 367 16.17 -16.08 -36.54
CA SER A 367 17.21 -16.61 -35.67
C SER A 367 18.59 -15.99 -35.91
N ALA A 368 18.96 -15.82 -37.19
CA ALA A 368 20.22 -15.18 -37.58
C ALA A 368 20.23 -13.69 -37.21
N TYR A 369 19.12 -13.00 -37.46
CA TYR A 369 18.95 -11.60 -37.12
C TYR A 369 19.04 -11.36 -35.60
N ILE A 370 18.34 -12.16 -34.80
CA ILE A 370 18.41 -12.13 -33.31
C ILE A 370 19.84 -12.34 -32.83
N THR A 371 20.57 -13.28 -33.43
CA THR A 371 21.97 -13.53 -33.08
C THR A 371 22.84 -12.31 -33.37
N LYS A 372 22.69 -11.68 -34.54
CA LYS A 372 23.45 -10.49 -34.93
C LYS A 372 23.15 -9.30 -34.01
N ALA A 373 21.87 -9.01 -33.77
CA ALA A 373 21.41 -7.92 -32.92
C ALA A 373 21.82 -8.10 -31.45
N SER A 374 21.61 -9.29 -30.87
CA SER A 374 22.02 -9.57 -29.49
C SER A 374 23.55 -9.53 -29.28
N ASN A 375 24.33 -9.99 -30.26
CA ASN A 375 25.79 -9.89 -30.22
C ASN A 375 26.26 -8.44 -30.31
N LEU A 376 25.62 -7.61 -31.13
CA LEU A 376 25.95 -6.19 -31.22
C LEU A 376 25.64 -5.47 -29.91
N ALA A 377 24.46 -5.71 -29.32
CA ALA A 377 24.08 -5.12 -28.04
C ALA A 377 25.06 -5.49 -26.91
N GLN A 378 25.53 -6.74 -26.87
CA GLN A 378 26.60 -7.17 -25.95
C GLN A 378 27.89 -6.36 -26.16
N LYS A 379 28.35 -6.21 -27.40
CA LYS A 379 29.58 -5.48 -27.71
C LYS A 379 29.48 -4.00 -27.36
N VAL A 380 28.34 -3.37 -27.65
CA VAL A 380 28.05 -1.98 -27.26
C VAL A 380 28.11 -1.84 -25.73
N ALA A 381 27.43 -2.72 -25.00
CA ALA A 381 27.43 -2.71 -23.53
C ALA A 381 28.83 -2.93 -22.93
N GLN A 382 29.66 -3.76 -23.57
CA GLN A 382 31.04 -4.01 -23.15
C GLN A 382 31.95 -2.80 -23.42
N PHE A 383 31.91 -2.25 -24.63
CA PHE A 383 32.77 -1.14 -25.05
C PHE A 383 32.47 0.14 -24.26
N TYR A 384 31.19 0.42 -23.99
CA TYR A 384 30.73 1.62 -23.28
C TYR A 384 30.54 1.42 -21.78
N ARG A 385 31.11 0.37 -21.19
CA ARG A 385 31.04 0.16 -19.74
C ARG A 385 31.58 1.37 -18.97
N GLY A 386 30.76 1.94 -18.10
CA GLY A 386 31.07 3.16 -17.33
C GLY A 386 30.98 4.47 -18.12
N LYS A 387 30.60 4.44 -19.40
CA LYS A 387 30.45 5.63 -20.26
C LYS A 387 28.98 5.95 -20.59
N ILE A 388 28.15 4.93 -20.76
CA ILE A 388 26.69 5.07 -20.88
C ILE A 388 26.02 4.67 -19.56
N SER A 389 24.82 5.19 -19.34
CA SER A 389 24.06 5.00 -18.09
C SER A 389 22.93 3.98 -18.22
N ALA A 390 22.47 3.67 -19.44
CA ALA A 390 21.51 2.61 -19.73
C ALA A 390 21.57 2.22 -21.23
N LEU A 391 21.01 1.06 -21.57
CA LEU A 391 20.87 0.58 -22.95
C LEU A 391 19.42 0.18 -23.23
N GLU A 392 18.80 0.79 -24.24
CA GLU A 392 17.50 0.41 -24.78
C GLU A 392 17.69 -0.57 -25.93
N VAL A 393 16.88 -1.64 -25.93
CA VAL A 393 16.92 -2.66 -26.97
C VAL A 393 15.66 -2.52 -27.84
N TRP A 394 15.88 -1.93 -29.02
CA TRP A 394 14.90 -1.62 -30.06
C TRP A 394 14.02 -0.39 -29.79
N ASN A 395 13.37 0.12 -30.84
CA ASN A 395 12.42 1.23 -30.80
C ASN A 395 11.16 0.87 -31.59
N GLU A 396 9.99 0.96 -30.97
CA GLU A 396 8.66 0.79 -31.60
C GLU A 396 8.54 -0.42 -32.55
N PRO A 397 8.77 -1.65 -32.05
CA PRO A 397 8.61 -2.85 -32.88
C PRO A 397 7.16 -3.06 -33.32
N ASP A 398 6.20 -2.51 -32.57
CA ASP A 398 4.76 -2.60 -32.79
C ASP A 398 4.30 -1.89 -34.07
N VAL A 399 4.74 -0.64 -34.30
CA VAL A 399 4.40 0.11 -35.52
C VAL A 399 5.22 -0.35 -36.74
N GLN A 400 6.29 -1.10 -36.51
CA GLN A 400 7.10 -1.76 -37.55
C GLN A 400 6.57 -3.16 -37.94
N GLN A 401 5.36 -3.54 -37.49
CA GLN A 401 4.70 -4.81 -37.82
C GLN A 401 5.49 -6.07 -37.41
N ILE A 402 6.37 -5.93 -36.42
CA ILE A 402 7.12 -7.05 -35.85
C ILE A 402 6.23 -7.77 -34.85
N LEU A 403 6.10 -9.10 -34.93
CA LEU A 403 5.35 -9.83 -33.90
C LEU A 403 5.95 -9.65 -32.50
N PRO A 404 5.11 -9.49 -31.46
CA PRO A 404 5.56 -9.42 -30.07
C PRO A 404 6.52 -10.55 -29.68
N GLU A 405 6.28 -11.77 -30.15
CA GLU A 405 7.09 -12.95 -29.80
C GLU A 405 8.48 -12.90 -30.45
N ASN A 406 8.61 -12.32 -31.65
CA ASN A 406 9.90 -12.16 -32.31
C ASN A 406 10.74 -11.10 -31.58
N TYR A 407 10.12 -10.00 -31.19
CA TYR A 407 10.77 -8.98 -30.37
C TYR A 407 11.16 -9.55 -28.98
N ALA A 408 10.26 -10.29 -28.33
CA ALA A 408 10.53 -10.95 -27.06
C ALA A 408 11.68 -11.96 -27.14
N ALA A 409 11.80 -12.69 -28.25
CA ALA A 409 12.93 -13.60 -28.50
C ALA A 409 14.26 -12.85 -28.66
N LEU A 410 14.26 -11.70 -29.35
CA LEU A 410 15.43 -10.81 -29.42
C LEU A 410 15.83 -10.33 -28.03
N LEU A 411 14.87 -9.83 -27.25
CA LEU A 411 15.10 -9.30 -25.92
C LEU A 411 15.67 -10.37 -24.98
N SER A 412 15.10 -11.58 -25.03
CA SER A 412 15.55 -12.77 -24.27
C SER A 412 16.97 -13.21 -24.64
N ALA A 413 17.41 -12.99 -25.88
CA ALA A 413 18.77 -13.28 -26.31
C ALA A 413 19.78 -12.18 -25.94
N ALA A 414 19.36 -10.90 -25.98
CA ALA A 414 20.24 -9.76 -25.73
C ALA A 414 20.53 -9.57 -24.23
N TYR A 415 19.50 -9.62 -23.40
CA TYR A 415 19.58 -9.32 -21.97
C TYR A 415 20.69 -10.09 -21.22
N PRO A 416 20.75 -11.44 -21.23
CA PRO A 416 21.79 -12.17 -20.51
C PRO A 416 23.20 -11.87 -21.04
N LYS A 417 23.36 -11.60 -22.35
CA LYS A 417 24.66 -11.26 -22.93
C LYS A 417 25.14 -9.88 -22.49
N ILE A 418 24.24 -8.89 -22.43
CA ILE A 418 24.54 -7.55 -21.90
C ILE A 418 24.96 -7.66 -20.43
N LYS A 419 24.16 -8.36 -19.61
CA LYS A 419 24.44 -8.53 -18.18
C LYS A 419 25.74 -9.28 -17.90
N ALA A 420 26.15 -10.20 -18.77
CA ALA A 420 27.41 -10.93 -18.62
C ALA A 420 28.66 -10.02 -18.72
N VAL A 421 28.59 -8.94 -19.51
CA VAL A 421 29.74 -8.03 -19.72
C VAL A 421 29.63 -6.73 -18.90
N ASN A 422 28.41 -6.34 -18.55
CA ASN A 422 28.10 -5.15 -17.76
C ASN A 422 26.87 -5.38 -16.88
N PRO A 423 27.02 -6.05 -15.72
CA PRO A 423 25.90 -6.50 -14.88
C PRO A 423 25.07 -5.35 -14.30
N ASP A 424 25.70 -4.20 -14.04
CA ASP A 424 25.08 -3.04 -13.40
C ASP A 424 24.36 -2.12 -14.41
N LEU A 425 24.52 -2.34 -15.72
CA LEU A 425 23.90 -1.50 -16.75
C LEU A 425 22.39 -1.78 -16.85
N PRO A 426 21.51 -0.78 -16.61
CA PRO A 426 20.08 -0.93 -16.85
C PRO A 426 19.79 -1.25 -18.32
N VAL A 427 19.00 -2.28 -18.55
CA VAL A 427 18.51 -2.70 -19.87
C VAL A 427 17.02 -2.38 -19.98
N ILE A 428 16.66 -1.54 -20.93
CA ILE A 428 15.30 -1.08 -21.16
C ILE A 428 14.73 -1.86 -22.34
N SER A 429 13.50 -2.36 -22.23
CA SER A 429 12.79 -2.83 -23.42
C SER A 429 12.55 -1.66 -24.39
N ALA A 430 12.12 -1.97 -25.59
CA ALA A 430 11.76 -0.97 -26.58
C ALA A 430 10.65 -0.08 -26.03
N GLY A 431 10.72 1.20 -26.35
CA GLY A 431 9.56 2.07 -26.36
C GLY A 431 8.49 1.49 -27.29
N ILE A 432 7.40 0.97 -26.72
CA ILE A 432 6.22 0.56 -27.47
C ILE A 432 5.39 1.81 -27.75
N CYS A 433 4.91 1.96 -28.98
CA CYS A 433 4.14 3.14 -29.37
C CYS A 433 2.81 3.19 -28.61
N CYS A 434 2.45 4.42 -28.25
CA CYS A 434 1.34 4.87 -27.39
C CYS A 434 -0.05 4.25 -27.68
N GLY A 435 -1.01 4.51 -26.78
CA GLY A 435 -2.45 4.32 -26.99
C GLY A 435 -2.95 2.88 -27.17
N GLU A 436 -2.58 2.23 -28.26
CA GLU A 436 -3.08 0.91 -28.67
C GLU A 436 -2.08 -0.23 -28.40
N GLY A 437 -0.85 0.10 -27.98
CA GLY A 437 0.24 -0.87 -27.75
C GLY A 437 0.06 -1.83 -26.56
N PHE A 438 -1.03 -1.76 -25.79
CA PHE A 438 -1.18 -2.55 -24.55
C PHE A 438 -1.18 -4.06 -24.78
N GLU A 439 -1.87 -4.54 -25.82
CA GLU A 439 -1.88 -5.97 -26.14
C GLU A 439 -0.51 -6.44 -26.65
N TYR A 440 0.19 -5.58 -27.38
CA TYR A 440 1.56 -5.85 -27.81
C TYR A 440 2.48 -6.04 -26.60
N LEU A 441 2.47 -5.07 -25.67
CA LEU A 441 3.24 -5.13 -24.43
C LEU A 441 2.91 -6.39 -23.62
N ARG A 442 1.62 -6.75 -23.51
CA ARG A 442 1.16 -7.94 -22.79
C ARG A 442 1.80 -9.22 -23.34
N ARG A 443 1.85 -9.36 -24.66
CA ARG A 443 2.45 -10.53 -25.33
C ARG A 443 3.97 -10.55 -25.20
N VAL A 444 4.64 -9.39 -25.26
CA VAL A 444 6.09 -9.28 -25.00
C VAL A 444 6.41 -9.73 -23.58
N VAL A 445 5.70 -9.21 -22.57
CA VAL A 445 5.92 -9.54 -21.15
C VAL A 445 5.66 -11.01 -20.89
N ALA A 446 4.62 -11.60 -21.49
CA ALA A 446 4.33 -13.02 -21.35
C ALA A 446 5.45 -13.91 -21.92
N ALA A 447 6.05 -13.51 -23.05
CA ALA A 447 7.10 -14.27 -23.72
C ALA A 447 8.51 -14.03 -23.13
N ALA A 448 8.78 -12.86 -22.55
CA ALA A 448 10.11 -12.46 -22.05
C ALA A 448 10.06 -11.70 -20.70
N PRO A 449 9.44 -12.25 -19.64
CA PRO A 449 9.16 -11.52 -18.39
C PRO A 449 10.41 -11.03 -17.64
N ASN A 450 11.55 -11.71 -17.84
CA ASN A 450 12.80 -11.44 -17.11
C ASN A 450 13.92 -10.85 -17.99
N ALA A 451 13.60 -10.41 -19.21
CA ALA A 451 14.60 -9.99 -20.20
C ALA A 451 14.83 -8.46 -20.28
N PHE A 452 14.43 -7.72 -19.24
CA PHE A 452 14.63 -6.27 -19.15
C PHE A 452 14.55 -5.82 -17.70
N ASP A 453 15.16 -4.70 -17.34
CA ASP A 453 15.08 -4.10 -16.01
C ASP A 453 13.89 -3.12 -15.92
N PHE A 454 13.60 -2.41 -17.02
CA PHE A 454 12.52 -1.43 -17.14
C PHE A 454 11.81 -1.57 -18.48
N ALA A 455 10.51 -1.25 -18.51
CA ALA A 455 9.74 -1.30 -19.75
C ALA A 455 9.73 0.07 -20.44
N GLY A 456 10.14 0.12 -21.70
CA GLY A 456 9.99 1.31 -22.55
C GLY A 456 8.53 1.52 -22.95
N TRP A 457 8.09 2.78 -22.96
CA TRP A 457 6.74 3.18 -23.40
C TRP A 457 6.79 4.57 -24.02
N HIS A 458 6.09 4.79 -25.13
CA HIS A 458 5.99 6.11 -25.76
C HIS A 458 4.62 6.73 -25.50
N ILE A 459 4.60 8.05 -25.35
CA ILE A 459 3.38 8.82 -25.10
C ILE A 459 3.25 9.89 -26.18
N TYR A 460 2.42 9.60 -27.17
CA TYR A 460 2.05 10.54 -28.23
C TYR A 460 0.53 10.57 -28.35
N ALA A 461 -0.01 11.75 -28.63
CA ALA A 461 -1.45 11.94 -28.76
C ALA A 461 -2.28 11.42 -27.55
N GLU A 462 -1.75 11.52 -26.33
CA GLU A 462 -2.48 11.15 -25.09
C GLU A 462 -2.66 12.38 -24.22
N ARG A 463 -3.89 12.70 -23.83
CA ARG A 463 -4.27 13.94 -23.15
C ARG A 463 -3.61 14.10 -21.79
N ALA A 464 -3.34 15.36 -21.46
CA ALA A 464 -2.81 15.75 -20.16
C ALA A 464 -3.90 16.44 -19.34
N ASP A 465 -4.63 15.67 -18.53
CA ASP A 465 -5.74 16.13 -17.68
C ASP A 465 -6.85 16.81 -18.51
N GLY A 466 -7.33 16.10 -19.54
CA GLY A 466 -8.39 16.58 -20.43
C GLY A 466 -7.96 17.64 -21.46
N PHE A 467 -6.69 18.06 -21.44
CA PHE A 467 -6.11 18.94 -22.47
C PHE A 467 -5.53 18.11 -23.64
N PRO A 468 -5.74 18.50 -24.92
CA PRO A 468 -6.39 19.74 -25.38
C PRO A 468 -7.92 19.69 -25.46
N SER A 469 -8.51 18.55 -25.80
CA SER A 469 -9.96 18.37 -25.92
C SER A 469 -10.40 16.92 -25.67
N ALA A 470 -11.66 16.70 -25.32
CA ALA A 470 -12.20 15.39 -24.92
C ALA A 470 -12.19 14.31 -26.03
N ASN A 471 -11.90 14.65 -27.28
CA ASN A 471 -11.81 13.68 -28.38
C ASN A 471 -10.38 13.57 -28.94
N TRP A 472 -9.39 14.16 -28.26
CA TRP A 472 -8.01 14.16 -28.74
C TRP A 472 -7.31 12.82 -28.49
N GLY A 473 -6.87 12.21 -29.58
CA GLY A 473 -5.94 11.08 -29.59
C GLY A 473 -6.42 9.84 -28.83
N PHE A 474 -5.53 9.23 -28.05
CA PHE A 474 -5.68 7.87 -27.49
C PHE A 474 -6.13 7.83 -26.02
N GLY A 475 -6.75 8.91 -25.52
CA GLY A 475 -7.19 9.01 -24.12
C GLY A 475 -6.16 9.69 -23.22
N GLU A 476 -6.19 9.45 -21.91
CA GLU A 476 -5.37 10.19 -20.92
C GLU A 476 -4.00 9.54 -20.64
N ILE A 477 -2.95 10.37 -20.52
CA ILE A 477 -1.58 9.96 -20.13
C ILE A 477 -1.59 9.12 -18.86
N ARG A 478 -2.35 9.55 -17.85
CA ARG A 478 -2.45 8.84 -16.57
C ARG A 478 -2.98 7.42 -16.76
N ASN A 479 -3.98 7.25 -17.61
CA ASN A 479 -4.54 5.94 -17.91
C ASN A 479 -3.50 5.08 -18.65
N SER A 480 -2.82 5.65 -19.63
CA SER A 480 -1.80 4.96 -20.40
C SER A 480 -0.64 4.45 -19.55
N ILE A 481 -0.05 5.32 -18.73
CA ILE A 481 1.01 4.96 -17.77
C ILE A 481 0.55 3.83 -16.86
N ASN A 482 -0.63 3.98 -16.27
CA ASN A 482 -1.13 3.02 -15.30
C ASN A 482 -1.37 1.63 -15.94
N GLN A 483 -1.96 1.59 -17.13
CA GLN A 483 -2.19 0.34 -17.85
C GLN A 483 -0.89 -0.31 -18.31
N ALA A 484 -0.01 0.46 -18.96
CA ALA A 484 1.27 -0.04 -19.45
C ALA A 484 2.13 -0.58 -18.30
N ARG A 485 2.22 0.14 -17.17
CA ARG A 485 2.96 -0.33 -16.00
C ARG A 485 2.32 -1.61 -15.43
N ALA A 486 1.01 -1.63 -15.28
CA ALA A 486 0.31 -2.80 -14.77
C ALA A 486 0.59 -4.07 -15.60
N ILE A 487 0.67 -3.93 -16.93
CA ILE A 487 1.04 -5.00 -17.85
C ILE A 487 2.53 -5.35 -17.74
N ALA A 488 3.41 -4.34 -17.73
CA ALA A 488 4.85 -4.50 -17.72
C ALA A 488 5.39 -5.23 -16.49
N GLY A 489 4.71 -5.10 -15.34
CA GLY A 489 5.21 -5.67 -14.08
C GLY A 489 6.47 -4.99 -13.53
N LYS A 490 7.04 -3.99 -14.24
CA LYS A 490 8.19 -3.16 -13.84
C LYS A 490 7.91 -1.67 -14.09
N PRO A 491 8.64 -0.74 -13.45
CA PRO A 491 8.50 0.69 -13.74
C PRO A 491 8.75 1.00 -15.22
N LEU A 492 8.04 2.00 -15.73
CA LEU A 492 8.16 2.46 -17.11
C LEU A 492 9.32 3.43 -17.26
N TRP A 493 9.98 3.38 -18.40
CA TRP A 493 10.74 4.50 -18.95
C TRP A 493 9.92 5.07 -20.09
N ILE A 494 9.45 6.30 -19.94
CA ILE A 494 8.79 7.03 -21.02
C ILE A 494 9.89 7.53 -21.95
N THR A 495 10.38 6.64 -22.80
CA THR A 495 11.55 6.88 -23.67
C THR A 495 11.28 7.93 -24.73
N GLU A 496 10.01 8.21 -25.01
CA GLU A 496 9.56 9.36 -25.78
C GLU A 496 8.20 9.89 -25.29
N ILE A 497 8.10 11.21 -25.17
CA ILE A 497 6.84 11.97 -25.06
C ILE A 497 7.00 13.29 -25.81
N GLY A 498 6.03 13.68 -26.63
CA GLY A 498 6.14 14.91 -27.40
C GLY A 498 4.82 15.34 -28.04
N ALA A 499 4.82 16.50 -28.70
CA ALA A 499 3.66 16.96 -29.46
C ALA A 499 4.06 17.89 -30.62
N GLN A 500 3.25 17.86 -31.68
CA GLN A 500 3.42 18.66 -32.89
C GLN A 500 2.62 19.97 -32.87
N LEU A 501 3.06 20.98 -33.63
CA LEU A 501 2.32 22.25 -33.74
C LEU A 501 1.09 22.16 -34.63
N ASP A 502 1.05 21.21 -35.56
CA ASP A 502 -0.06 21.00 -36.49
C ASP A 502 -1.17 20.10 -35.92
N TYR A 503 -1.03 19.67 -34.66
CA TYR A 503 -2.15 19.08 -33.92
C TYR A 503 -3.25 20.10 -33.66
N ASP A 504 -4.48 19.61 -33.48
CA ASP A 504 -5.61 20.42 -33.07
C ASP A 504 -5.49 20.81 -31.59
N TRP A 505 -5.04 22.04 -31.36
CA TRP A 505 -4.87 22.64 -30.03
C TRP A 505 -6.09 23.47 -29.58
N GLY A 506 -7.21 23.36 -30.30
CA GLY A 506 -8.38 24.20 -30.07
C GLY A 506 -8.04 25.69 -30.26
N ASN A 507 -8.35 26.50 -29.25
CA ASN A 507 -8.20 27.96 -29.33
C ASN A 507 -6.82 28.48 -28.92
N LEU A 508 -5.90 27.61 -28.46
CA LEU A 508 -4.56 28.05 -28.04
C LEU A 508 -3.61 28.14 -29.24
N PRO A 509 -2.77 29.19 -29.32
CA PRO A 509 -1.68 29.24 -30.29
C PRO A 509 -0.80 27.99 -30.17
N PRO A 510 -0.54 27.25 -31.26
CA PRO A 510 0.13 25.95 -31.16
C PRO A 510 1.48 25.93 -30.43
N PRO A 511 2.38 26.92 -30.62
CA PRO A 511 3.65 26.94 -29.87
C PRO A 511 3.45 27.04 -28.35
N GLN A 512 2.41 27.75 -27.91
CA GLN A 512 2.06 27.88 -26.50
C GLN A 512 1.35 26.62 -25.98
N ALA A 513 0.51 26.00 -26.81
CA ALA A 513 -0.21 24.79 -26.47
C ALA A 513 0.74 23.60 -26.21
N VAL A 514 1.79 23.45 -27.01
CA VAL A 514 2.83 22.43 -26.79
C VAL A 514 3.56 22.64 -25.46
N ALA A 515 3.83 23.90 -25.08
CA ALA A 515 4.44 24.21 -23.79
C ALA A 515 3.50 23.89 -22.61
N ASP A 516 2.21 24.21 -22.71
CA ASP A 516 1.23 23.88 -21.67
C ASP A 516 1.04 22.36 -21.54
N TYR A 517 0.99 21.65 -22.67
CA TYR A 517 0.94 20.19 -22.69
C TYR A 517 2.16 19.55 -22.01
N MET A 518 3.37 20.04 -22.29
CA MET A 518 4.60 19.58 -21.62
C MET A 518 4.51 19.74 -20.10
N ASN A 519 4.09 20.92 -19.62
CA ASN A 519 3.96 21.20 -18.19
C ASN A 519 2.98 20.24 -17.51
N ARG A 520 1.79 20.06 -18.10
CA ARG A 520 0.75 19.15 -17.58
C ARG A 520 1.20 17.69 -17.60
N ALA A 521 1.82 17.25 -18.69
CA ALA A 521 2.30 15.87 -18.82
C ALA A 521 3.36 15.52 -17.76
N PHE A 522 4.34 16.40 -17.53
CA PHE A 522 5.33 16.19 -16.48
C PHE A 522 4.74 16.31 -15.07
N ALA A 523 3.72 17.14 -14.86
CA ALA A 523 2.98 17.17 -13.60
C ALA A 523 2.25 15.83 -13.33
N ILE A 524 1.61 15.24 -14.35
CA ILE A 524 0.96 13.92 -14.24
C ILE A 524 1.99 12.83 -13.94
N MET A 525 3.11 12.80 -14.68
CA MET A 525 4.16 11.80 -14.46
C MET A 525 4.83 11.94 -13.08
N ASN A 526 4.90 13.16 -12.55
CA ASN A 526 5.31 13.41 -11.16
C ASN A 526 4.30 12.86 -10.15
N ASP A 527 3.01 13.09 -10.39
CA ASP A 527 1.92 12.72 -9.51
C ASP A 527 1.70 11.19 -9.42
N VAL A 528 1.87 10.46 -10.54
CA VAL A 528 1.85 8.98 -10.53
C VAL A 528 3.08 8.37 -9.83
N GLY A 529 4.16 9.15 -9.69
CA GLY A 529 5.35 8.81 -8.91
C GLY A 529 6.40 7.95 -9.63
N ARG A 530 7.64 7.97 -9.11
CA ARG A 530 8.81 7.32 -9.74
C ARG A 530 8.76 5.80 -9.80
N ASN A 531 7.87 5.18 -9.02
CA ASN A 531 7.67 3.74 -9.04
C ASN A 531 6.77 3.29 -10.22
N GLN A 532 6.00 4.23 -10.78
CA GLN A 532 5.27 4.04 -12.04
C GLN A 532 6.15 4.45 -13.22
N VAL A 533 6.74 5.65 -13.16
CA VAL A 533 7.59 6.22 -14.22
C VAL A 533 8.99 6.52 -13.69
N ALA A 534 9.95 5.67 -14.04
CA ALA A 534 11.33 5.82 -13.58
C ALA A 534 12.08 6.95 -14.31
N GLN A 535 11.83 7.18 -15.60
CA GLN A 535 12.44 8.25 -16.39
C GLN A 535 11.48 8.68 -17.51
N ALA A 536 11.52 9.95 -17.94
CA ALA A 536 10.76 10.43 -19.10
C ALA A 536 11.58 11.38 -19.97
N PHE A 537 11.46 11.24 -21.30
CA PHE A 537 12.27 11.95 -22.28
C PHE A 537 11.38 12.70 -23.27
N TRP A 538 11.49 14.04 -23.28
CA TRP A 538 10.78 14.87 -24.24
C TRP A 538 11.38 14.71 -25.64
N PHE A 539 10.53 14.45 -26.62
CA PHE A 539 10.86 14.41 -28.04
C PHE A 539 10.34 15.71 -28.70
N THR A 540 11.19 16.62 -29.18
CA THR A 540 12.67 16.59 -29.22
C THR A 540 13.25 18.03 -29.28
N TRP A 541 14.58 18.18 -29.41
CA TRP A 541 15.21 19.49 -29.59
C TRP A 541 14.89 20.09 -30.96
N ARG A 542 15.13 19.35 -32.04
CA ARG A 542 14.86 19.79 -33.42
C ARG A 542 14.66 18.61 -34.37
N ILE A 543 13.76 18.80 -35.32
CA ILE A 543 13.64 18.00 -36.54
C ILE A 543 13.55 18.98 -37.72
N ALA A 544 14.37 18.78 -38.75
CA ALA A 544 14.40 19.70 -39.88
C ALA A 544 13.11 19.59 -40.70
N GLY A 545 12.45 20.71 -41.00
CA GLY A 545 11.21 20.75 -41.78
C GLY A 545 9.96 20.30 -41.03
N GLU A 546 10.04 19.98 -39.74
CA GLU A 546 8.93 19.45 -38.95
C GLU A 546 8.63 20.30 -37.69
N SER A 547 7.45 20.06 -37.12
CA SER A 547 6.88 20.86 -36.04
C SER A 547 7.17 20.35 -34.62
N TRP A 548 7.85 19.21 -34.47
CA TRP A 548 8.13 18.57 -33.16
C TRP A 548 9.16 19.30 -32.28
N GLY A 549 10.08 20.03 -32.92
CA GLY A 549 11.26 20.59 -32.25
C GLY A 549 10.93 21.75 -31.32
N MET A 550 11.57 21.77 -30.14
CA MET A 550 11.64 22.96 -29.28
C MET A 550 12.38 24.13 -29.96
N VAL A 551 13.17 23.86 -30.99
CA VAL A 551 13.85 24.84 -31.84
C VAL A 551 13.39 24.66 -33.28
N ASP A 552 13.15 25.77 -33.98
CA ASP A 552 12.76 25.77 -35.40
C ASP A 552 13.97 25.65 -36.36
N ASP A 553 13.69 25.70 -37.66
CA ASP A 553 14.72 25.48 -38.68
C ASP A 553 15.81 26.56 -38.76
N VAL A 554 15.50 27.77 -38.31
CA VAL A 554 16.43 28.90 -38.32
C VAL A 554 17.12 29.11 -36.97
N GLY A 555 16.81 28.26 -35.97
CA GLY A 555 17.41 28.29 -34.65
C GLY A 555 16.62 29.09 -33.60
N THR A 556 15.38 29.50 -33.90
CA THR A 556 14.52 30.20 -32.94
C THR A 556 14.01 29.23 -31.89
N LYS A 557 14.18 29.59 -30.62
CA LYS A 557 13.64 28.84 -29.47
C LYS A 557 12.12 29.07 -29.36
N ARG A 558 11.34 27.98 -29.33
CA ARG A 558 9.88 28.01 -29.14
C ARG A 558 9.52 28.06 -27.64
N PRO A 559 8.27 28.40 -27.25
CA PRO A 559 7.84 28.39 -25.84
C PRO A 559 8.14 27.08 -25.09
N ALA A 560 8.01 25.93 -25.77
CA ALA A 560 8.35 24.62 -25.21
C ALA A 560 9.82 24.51 -24.76
N TRP A 561 10.76 25.21 -25.42
CA TRP A 561 12.16 25.25 -24.99
C TRP A 561 12.32 25.89 -23.60
N PHE A 562 11.60 26.98 -23.36
CA PHE A 562 11.64 27.70 -22.08
C PHE A 562 10.93 26.92 -20.98
N MET A 563 9.80 26.27 -21.31
CA MET A 563 9.10 25.38 -20.38
C MET A 563 9.99 24.18 -19.98
N PHE A 564 10.64 23.53 -20.95
CA PHE A 564 11.58 22.45 -20.67
C PHE A 564 12.68 22.94 -19.73
N GLN A 565 13.29 24.09 -20.04
CA GLN A 565 14.35 24.67 -19.24
C GLN A 565 13.87 24.98 -17.80
N GLU A 566 12.68 25.53 -17.63
CA GLU A 566 12.11 25.84 -16.31
C GLU A 566 11.91 24.57 -15.49
N LEU A 567 11.27 23.55 -16.07
CA LEU A 567 11.06 22.25 -15.44
C LEU A 567 12.40 21.58 -15.09
N ALA A 568 13.37 21.60 -16.01
CA ALA A 568 14.68 20.98 -15.83
C ALA A 568 15.58 21.72 -14.83
N LYS A 569 15.53 23.05 -14.76
CA LYS A 569 16.33 23.85 -13.80
C LYS A 569 15.81 23.75 -12.37
N ASN A 570 14.50 23.51 -12.21
CA ASN A 570 13.92 23.17 -10.91
C ASN A 570 14.31 21.75 -10.43
N ALA A 571 15.00 20.96 -11.28
CA ALA A 571 15.62 19.72 -10.86
C ALA A 571 16.72 20.00 -9.82
N PRO A 572 16.74 19.29 -8.67
CA PRO A 572 17.91 19.22 -7.84
C PRO A 572 19.09 18.84 -8.74
N GLN A 573 20.19 19.60 -8.66
CA GLN A 573 21.40 19.20 -9.36
C GLN A 573 21.78 17.78 -8.89
N PRO A 574 22.24 16.89 -9.79
CA PRO A 574 22.77 15.59 -9.39
C PRO A 574 23.79 15.83 -8.28
N PRO A 575 23.68 15.11 -7.13
CA PRO A 575 24.60 15.31 -6.02
C PRO A 575 26.05 15.19 -6.52
N THR A 576 26.80 16.28 -6.46
CA THR A 576 28.26 16.31 -6.62
C THR A 576 28.87 16.37 -5.23
N GLY A 577 29.98 15.64 -5.01
CA GLY A 577 30.55 15.41 -3.68
C GLY A 577 30.25 14.02 -3.15
N ILE A 578 30.56 13.75 -1.88
CA ILE A 578 30.39 12.43 -1.25
C ILE A 578 29.50 12.51 -0.01
N ALA A 579 28.63 11.53 0.17
CA ALA A 579 28.01 11.26 1.47
C ALA A 579 28.94 10.29 2.21
N GLU A 580 29.27 10.61 3.46
CA GLU A 580 30.28 9.87 4.23
C GLU A 580 29.86 9.62 5.68
N ILE A 581 30.17 8.45 6.20
CA ILE A 581 30.24 8.13 7.62
C ILE A 581 31.49 8.78 8.17
N THR A 582 31.31 9.68 9.13
CA THR A 582 32.41 10.40 9.80
C THR A 582 32.74 9.81 11.17
N ASN A 583 31.81 9.09 11.80
CA ASN A 583 32.03 8.44 13.08
C ASN A 583 31.14 7.19 13.25
N VAL A 584 31.66 6.17 13.92
CA VAL A 584 30.93 4.95 14.28
C VAL A 584 31.27 4.60 15.72
N MET A 585 30.23 4.34 16.52
CA MET A 585 30.37 3.94 17.91
C MET A 585 29.47 2.74 18.19
N LEU A 586 30.07 1.62 18.58
CA LEU A 586 29.41 0.37 18.95
C LEU A 586 29.67 0.09 20.43
N THR A 587 28.62 0.14 21.26
CA THR A 587 28.76 0.03 22.73
C THR A 587 27.64 -0.78 23.38
N PRO A 588 27.93 -1.59 24.41
CA PRO A 588 29.26 -1.90 24.95
C PRO A 588 30.04 -2.90 24.07
N THR A 589 31.37 -2.95 24.22
CA THR A 589 32.23 -3.93 23.51
C THR A 589 32.25 -5.30 24.18
N THR A 590 31.75 -5.42 25.41
CA THR A 590 31.50 -6.68 26.11
C THR A 590 30.09 -6.65 26.69
N LEU A 591 29.30 -7.68 26.40
CA LEU A 591 27.92 -7.83 26.86
C LEU A 591 27.58 -9.28 27.11
N ASP A 592 26.54 -9.54 27.90
CA ASP A 592 25.97 -10.87 28.09
C ASP A 592 24.92 -11.19 27.01
N THR A 593 24.71 -12.46 26.71
CA THR A 593 23.65 -12.89 25.78
C THR A 593 22.28 -12.36 26.23
N GLY A 594 21.53 -11.80 25.29
CA GLY A 594 20.24 -11.15 25.50
C GLY A 594 20.33 -9.64 25.71
N GLN A 595 21.54 -9.08 25.92
CA GLN A 595 21.76 -7.64 26.00
C GLN A 595 21.85 -6.99 24.62
N VAL A 596 21.70 -5.67 24.59
CA VAL A 596 21.69 -4.87 23.36
C VAL A 596 23.06 -4.22 23.12
N LEU A 597 23.55 -4.37 21.89
CA LEU A 597 24.62 -3.55 21.33
C LEU A 597 23.99 -2.26 20.79
N ASN A 598 24.34 -1.12 21.37
CA ASN A 598 23.97 0.20 20.86
C ASN A 598 24.86 0.55 19.66
N VAL A 599 24.21 1.02 18.61
CA VAL A 599 24.80 1.46 17.35
C VAL A 599 24.60 2.96 17.23
N SER A 600 25.67 3.70 16.96
CA SER A 600 25.62 5.13 16.67
C SER A 600 26.55 5.43 15.49
N ILE A 601 25.98 5.82 14.36
CA ILE A 601 26.69 6.08 13.09
C ILE A 601 26.43 7.53 12.69
N THR A 602 27.47 8.34 12.56
CA THR A 602 27.34 9.74 12.14
C THR A 602 27.62 9.85 10.65
N VAL A 603 26.64 10.39 9.91
CA VAL A 603 26.71 10.60 8.46
C VAL A 603 26.76 12.09 8.17
N ARG A 604 27.68 12.50 7.32
CA ARG A 604 27.77 13.84 6.74
C ARG A 604 27.38 13.77 5.27
N ASN A 605 26.48 14.66 4.86
CA ASN A 605 26.22 14.89 3.46
C ASN A 605 27.22 15.92 2.91
N GLY A 606 28.38 15.48 2.43
CA GLY A 606 29.35 16.32 1.73
C GLY A 606 28.98 16.61 0.27
N THR A 607 27.76 16.26 -0.17
CA THR A 607 27.29 16.57 -1.51
C THR A 607 26.64 17.96 -1.57
N ASN A 608 26.50 18.52 -2.77
CA ASN A 608 25.78 19.77 -3.00
C ASN A 608 24.25 19.62 -3.08
N ALA A 609 23.70 18.42 -2.83
CA ALA A 609 22.27 18.14 -2.94
C ALA A 609 21.74 17.42 -1.70
N THR A 610 20.47 17.61 -1.39
CA THR A 610 19.82 16.87 -0.30
C THR A 610 19.76 15.39 -0.67
N ILE A 611 20.27 14.50 0.20
CA ILE A 611 20.19 13.06 -0.05
C ILE A 611 18.90 12.48 0.57
N PRO A 612 18.11 11.70 -0.20
CA PRO A 612 16.90 11.10 0.30
C PRO A 612 17.21 9.93 1.23
N THR A 613 16.27 9.62 2.13
CA THR A 613 16.36 8.44 3.00
C THR A 613 15.02 7.72 3.04
N GLN A 614 14.97 6.60 3.76
CA GLN A 614 13.82 5.72 3.84
C GLN A 614 13.73 5.07 5.22
N ALA A 615 12.65 4.33 5.48
CA ALA A 615 12.53 3.49 6.66
C ALA A 615 13.57 2.33 6.67
N PRO A 616 13.88 1.75 7.84
CA PRO A 616 13.34 2.09 9.17
C PRO A 616 13.97 3.34 9.79
N SER A 617 13.20 4.10 10.55
CA SER A 617 13.70 5.28 11.27
C SER A 617 14.80 4.91 12.29
N PRO A 618 15.67 5.87 12.65
CA PRO A 618 16.62 5.71 13.75
C PRO A 618 15.91 5.22 15.03
N GLY A 619 16.61 4.40 15.81
CA GLY A 619 16.13 3.87 17.09
C GLY A 619 15.50 2.49 17.03
N LEU A 620 15.31 1.90 15.84
CA LEU A 620 14.80 0.53 15.73
C LEU A 620 15.77 -0.48 16.37
N VAL A 621 15.20 -1.42 17.14
CA VAL A 621 15.92 -2.54 17.76
C VAL A 621 15.72 -3.82 16.95
N TYR A 622 16.83 -4.40 16.48
CA TYR A 622 16.86 -5.72 15.85
C TYR A 622 17.19 -6.81 16.88
N ASN A 623 16.64 -8.01 16.71
CA ASN A 623 17.15 -9.22 17.35
C ASN A 623 18.17 -9.90 16.44
N GLU A 624 19.19 -10.54 17.03
CA GLU A 624 20.21 -11.27 16.27
C GLU A 624 19.57 -12.28 15.30
N GLY A 625 19.93 -12.17 14.02
CA GLY A 625 19.39 -12.98 12.93
C GLY A 625 18.22 -12.35 12.17
N GLU A 626 17.63 -11.27 12.68
CA GLU A 626 16.70 -10.44 11.91
C GLU A 626 17.45 -9.60 10.87
N THR A 627 16.73 -9.16 9.85
CA THR A 627 17.20 -8.21 8.86
C THR A 627 16.18 -7.09 8.69
N PHE A 628 16.58 -5.97 8.08
CA PHE A 628 15.62 -4.92 7.71
C PHE A 628 14.48 -5.49 6.83
N LEU A 629 14.79 -6.45 5.95
CA LEU A 629 13.79 -7.15 5.12
C LEU A 629 12.87 -8.05 5.96
N SER A 630 13.40 -8.82 6.91
CA SER A 630 12.57 -9.67 7.77
C SER A 630 11.68 -8.86 8.72
N ARG A 631 12.05 -7.59 8.98
CA ARG A 631 11.25 -6.61 9.72
C ARG A 631 10.27 -5.82 8.84
N GLY A 632 10.14 -6.18 7.57
CA GLY A 632 9.13 -5.63 6.66
C GLY A 632 9.53 -4.34 5.94
N TYR A 633 10.80 -3.93 6.01
CA TYR A 633 11.28 -2.73 5.31
C TYR A 633 11.87 -3.10 3.95
N ALA A 634 11.44 -2.41 2.89
CA ALA A 634 11.93 -2.61 1.53
C ALA A 634 13.17 -1.75 1.24
N GLU A 635 13.83 -2.03 0.13
CA GLU A 635 14.81 -1.13 -0.49
C GLU A 635 14.06 -0.16 -1.42
N VAL A 636 14.30 1.15 -1.26
CA VAL A 636 13.76 2.21 -2.13
C VAL A 636 14.90 2.71 -2.99
N ASN A 637 14.78 2.53 -4.31
CA ASN A 637 15.83 2.88 -5.26
C ASN A 637 16.37 4.30 -5.01
N GLY A 638 17.68 4.43 -4.81
CA GLY A 638 18.37 5.70 -4.65
C GLY A 638 18.30 6.33 -3.25
N ALA A 639 17.53 5.78 -2.32
CA ALA A 639 17.48 6.25 -0.93
C ALA A 639 18.73 5.80 -0.14
N TYR A 640 19.11 6.58 0.88
CA TYR A 640 20.29 6.30 1.71
C TYR A 640 19.93 5.65 3.04
N ARG A 641 20.72 4.64 3.44
CA ARG A 641 20.70 4.02 4.78
C ARG A 641 22.11 3.76 5.29
N VAL A 642 22.24 3.72 6.61
CA VAL A 642 23.39 3.12 7.28
C VAL A 642 23.06 1.69 7.66
N GLY A 643 24.05 0.81 7.69
CA GLY A 643 23.88 -0.57 8.13
C GLY A 643 25.06 -1.09 8.94
N ILE A 644 24.85 -2.21 9.62
CA ILE A 644 25.89 -2.95 10.35
C ILE A 644 26.06 -4.35 9.76
N ASP A 645 27.32 -4.72 9.48
CA ASP A 645 27.78 -6.06 9.12
C ASP A 645 28.77 -6.58 10.17
N PHE A 646 29.12 -7.86 10.10
CA PHE A 646 29.94 -8.57 11.08
C PHE A 646 30.62 -9.83 10.52
N ASP A 647 31.67 -10.28 11.21
CA ASP A 647 32.42 -11.48 10.80
C ASP A 647 31.52 -12.73 10.74
N GLY A 648 31.64 -13.49 9.64
CA GLY A 648 30.88 -14.73 9.44
C GLY A 648 29.39 -14.51 9.16
N ARG A 649 28.99 -13.33 8.66
CA ARG A 649 27.63 -13.07 8.20
C ARG A 649 27.16 -14.10 7.17
N THR A 650 25.93 -14.56 7.33
CA THR A 650 25.19 -15.37 6.36
C THR A 650 23.94 -14.62 5.89
N GLY A 651 23.59 -14.68 4.60
CA GLY A 651 22.36 -14.09 4.07
C GLY A 651 22.57 -12.73 3.40
N ILE A 652 21.75 -11.74 3.76
CA ILE A 652 21.74 -10.39 3.15
C ILE A 652 22.87 -9.54 3.74
N ASP A 653 23.53 -8.76 2.87
CA ASP A 653 24.61 -7.83 3.20
C ASP A 653 24.13 -6.71 4.15
N HIS A 654 24.90 -6.41 5.21
CA HIS A 654 24.53 -5.45 6.27
C HIS A 654 23.08 -5.62 6.74
N PRO A 655 22.75 -6.71 7.45
CA PRO A 655 21.37 -7.10 7.73
C PRO A 655 20.61 -6.09 8.60
N TYR A 656 21.31 -5.37 9.49
CA TYR A 656 20.72 -4.37 10.37
C TYR A 656 20.90 -2.99 9.76
N ARG A 657 19.83 -2.38 9.23
CA ARG A 657 19.89 -1.06 8.57
C ARG A 657 18.94 -0.05 9.20
N TRP A 658 19.32 1.23 9.13
CA TRP A 658 18.50 2.37 9.54
C TRP A 658 18.59 3.48 8.48
N GLY A 659 17.46 4.12 8.23
CA GLY A 659 17.37 5.40 7.55
C GLY A 659 17.95 6.53 8.38
N LEU A 660 18.12 7.66 7.72
CA LEU A 660 18.68 8.88 8.30
C LEU A 660 17.61 9.66 9.12
N GLY A 661 16.39 9.13 9.23
CA GLY A 661 15.23 9.77 9.88
C GLY A 661 14.44 10.67 8.92
N SER A 662 15.10 11.65 8.34
CA SER A 662 14.59 12.50 7.25
C SER A 662 15.68 12.71 6.20
N ALA A 663 15.35 13.30 5.05
CA ALA A 663 16.35 13.67 4.06
C ALA A 663 17.46 14.54 4.69
N LEU A 664 18.71 14.34 4.27
CA LEU A 664 19.88 15.00 4.87
C LEU A 664 20.35 16.11 3.92
N ALA A 665 20.28 17.37 4.37
CA ALA A 665 20.58 18.54 3.54
C ALA A 665 22.09 18.65 3.20
N PRO A 666 22.49 19.41 2.17
CA PRO A 666 23.91 19.66 1.88
C PRO A 666 24.68 20.18 3.10
N ASN A 667 25.87 19.63 3.33
CA ASN A 667 26.74 19.89 4.49
C ASN A 667 26.15 19.52 5.87
N GLU A 668 24.94 18.99 5.94
CA GLU A 668 24.34 18.54 7.19
C GLU A 668 25.06 17.28 7.69
N THR A 669 25.22 17.18 9.00
CA THR A 669 25.75 16.00 9.69
C THR A 669 24.72 15.51 10.70
N ARG A 670 24.45 14.21 10.71
CA ARG A 670 23.46 13.61 11.60
C ARG A 670 23.93 12.28 12.17
N THR A 671 23.68 12.06 13.45
CA THR A 671 23.94 10.80 14.13
C THR A 671 22.69 9.92 14.08
N ILE A 672 22.86 8.73 13.53
CA ILE A 672 21.84 7.71 13.35
C ILE A 672 22.06 6.63 14.40
N THR A 673 21.07 6.45 15.26
CA THR A 673 21.13 5.49 16.37
C THR A 673 20.33 4.24 16.05
N GLY A 674 20.74 3.11 16.62
CA GLY A 674 20.07 1.82 16.50
C GLY A 674 20.51 0.87 17.59
N GLN A 675 19.87 -0.30 17.69
CA GLN A 675 20.27 -1.33 18.65
C GLN A 675 20.15 -2.73 18.04
N ILE A 676 21.02 -3.64 18.45
CA ILE A 676 21.00 -5.05 18.07
C ILE A 676 21.06 -5.89 19.34
N ARG A 677 20.04 -6.69 19.63
CA ARG A 677 20.03 -7.65 20.73
C ARG A 677 20.78 -8.92 20.33
N LEU A 678 21.94 -9.17 20.96
CA LEU A 678 22.81 -10.30 20.66
C LEU A 678 22.52 -11.45 21.61
N ASN A 679 22.10 -12.60 21.07
CA ASN A 679 21.58 -13.74 21.84
C ASN A 679 22.55 -14.93 21.87
N LYS A 680 23.57 -14.94 21.01
CA LYS A 680 24.58 -16.01 20.93
C LYS A 680 25.93 -15.51 21.46
N ALA A 681 26.54 -16.31 22.33
CA ALA A 681 27.88 -16.02 22.79
C ALA A 681 28.87 -16.20 21.64
N ALA A 682 29.61 -15.14 21.33
CA ALA A 682 30.55 -15.08 20.23
C ALA A 682 31.48 -13.88 20.39
N VAL A 683 32.66 -13.96 19.75
CA VAL A 683 33.57 -12.84 19.59
C VAL A 683 33.67 -12.54 18.10
N LYS A 684 33.18 -11.37 17.67
CA LYS A 684 33.10 -10.99 16.25
C LYS A 684 33.42 -9.51 16.08
N ASN A 685 34.06 -9.15 14.96
CA ASN A 685 34.08 -7.75 14.55
C ASN A 685 32.73 -7.36 13.95
N TYR A 686 32.29 -6.14 14.25
CA TYR A 686 31.14 -5.47 13.65
C TYR A 686 31.61 -4.15 13.04
N TRP A 687 31.06 -3.76 11.89
CA TRP A 687 31.39 -2.51 11.21
C TRP A 687 30.18 -1.90 10.52
N ALA A 688 30.27 -0.61 10.19
CA ALA A 688 29.23 0.12 9.51
C ALA A 688 29.50 0.30 8.02
N GLY A 689 28.42 0.38 7.26
CA GLY A 689 28.40 0.78 5.86
C GLY A 689 27.31 1.83 5.58
N LEU A 690 27.48 2.60 4.51
CA LEU A 690 26.52 3.58 3.98
C LEU A 690 26.15 3.15 2.56
N VAL A 691 24.87 2.85 2.35
CA VAL A 691 24.34 2.37 1.07
C VAL A 691 23.44 3.41 0.44
N GLN A 692 23.56 3.57 -0.87
CA GLN A 692 22.52 4.10 -1.74
C GLN A 692 21.79 2.91 -2.36
N GLU A 693 20.58 2.65 -1.87
CA GLU A 693 19.81 1.44 -2.11
C GLU A 693 19.61 1.18 -3.61
N GLN A 694 19.81 -0.08 -4.03
CA GLN A 694 19.79 -0.56 -5.42
C GLN A 694 20.80 0.09 -6.39
N ILE A 695 21.68 0.97 -5.89
CA ILE A 695 22.70 1.65 -6.70
C ILE A 695 24.09 1.17 -6.31
N ALA A 696 24.55 1.50 -5.09
CA ALA A 696 25.89 1.14 -4.64
C ALA A 696 26.10 1.40 -3.14
N TRP A 697 27.02 0.66 -2.55
CA TRP A 697 27.66 1.04 -1.29
C TRP A 697 28.56 2.25 -1.51
N LYS A 698 28.30 3.34 -0.78
CA LYS A 698 29.14 4.54 -0.81
C LYS A 698 30.36 4.39 0.08
N GLN A 699 30.18 3.70 1.22
CA GLN A 699 31.24 3.29 2.12
C GLN A 699 30.88 1.98 2.80
N ASP A 700 31.91 1.22 3.18
CA ASP A 700 31.82 -0.05 3.90
C ASP A 700 33.06 -0.19 4.80
N ASN A 701 33.03 -1.13 5.74
CA ASN A 701 34.12 -1.47 6.65
C ASN A 701 34.58 -0.30 7.54
N VAL A 702 33.65 0.60 7.89
CA VAL A 702 33.92 1.79 8.71
C VAL A 702 33.70 1.45 10.20
N GLY A 703 34.64 1.85 11.07
CA GLY A 703 34.47 1.71 12.51
C GLY A 703 34.48 0.27 13.03
N LYS A 704 35.21 -0.62 12.36
CA LYS A 704 35.32 -2.03 12.72
C LYS A 704 35.72 -2.20 14.19
N THR A 705 34.84 -2.80 14.98
CA THR A 705 34.99 -2.96 16.44
C THR A 705 34.76 -4.41 16.84
N LEU A 706 35.65 -4.96 17.66
CA LEU A 706 35.52 -6.30 18.22
C LEU A 706 34.50 -6.30 19.37
N ILE A 707 33.42 -7.06 19.22
CA ILE A 707 32.37 -7.21 20.22
C ILE A 707 32.42 -8.63 20.81
N THR A 708 32.46 -8.70 22.14
CA THR A 708 32.49 -9.95 22.92
C THR A 708 31.15 -10.18 23.61
N VAL A 709 30.38 -11.15 23.11
CA VAL A 709 29.13 -11.60 23.76
C VAL A 709 29.45 -12.81 24.63
N LYS A 710 29.30 -12.67 25.93
CA LYS A 710 29.53 -13.72 26.93
C LYS A 710 28.22 -14.39 27.30
N GLN A 711 28.28 -15.65 27.74
CA GLN A 711 27.16 -16.19 28.50
C GLN A 711 27.16 -15.49 29.87
N PRO A 712 26.00 -15.03 30.38
CA PRO A 712 25.93 -14.41 31.68
C PRO A 712 26.51 -15.35 32.73
N THR A 713 27.53 -14.87 33.43
CA THR A 713 28.15 -15.60 34.56
C THR A 713 27.50 -15.12 35.85
N THR A 714 26.19 -15.30 35.97
CA THR A 714 25.59 -15.34 37.32
C THR A 714 26.21 -16.52 38.06
N PRO A 715 26.71 -16.36 39.29
CA PRO A 715 27.08 -17.49 40.13
C PRO A 715 25.91 -18.48 40.12
N PRO A 716 26.15 -19.79 39.93
CA PRO A 716 25.07 -20.76 39.96
C PRO A 716 24.28 -20.58 41.26
N PRO A 717 22.94 -20.62 41.22
CA PRO A 717 22.13 -20.68 42.42
C PRO A 717 22.71 -21.73 43.37
N THR A 718 22.94 -21.38 44.64
CA THR A 718 23.26 -22.39 45.65
C THR A 718 21.96 -22.94 46.21
N GLY A 719 21.87 -24.26 46.32
CA GLY A 719 20.61 -24.98 46.55
C GLY A 719 19.94 -25.45 45.25
N ASN A 720 18.89 -26.25 45.35
CA ASN A 720 18.15 -26.79 44.20
C ASN A 720 16.64 -26.60 44.40
N PRO A 721 15.86 -26.16 43.41
CA PRO A 721 14.41 -26.21 43.53
C PRO A 721 13.91 -27.66 43.58
N THR A 722 12.81 -27.86 44.31
CA THR A 722 12.30 -29.20 44.65
C THR A 722 10.84 -29.37 44.26
N ILE A 723 10.50 -30.48 43.58
CA ILE A 723 9.12 -30.94 43.48
C ILE A 723 8.72 -31.58 44.81
N LEU A 724 7.76 -30.98 45.50
CA LEU A 724 7.25 -31.49 46.78
C LEU A 724 6.11 -32.49 46.60
N ALA A 725 5.30 -32.31 45.55
CA ALA A 725 4.15 -33.18 45.29
C ALA A 725 3.78 -33.16 43.81
N VAL A 726 3.30 -34.30 43.31
CA VAL A 726 2.77 -34.46 41.95
C VAL A 726 1.45 -35.20 42.06
N SER A 727 0.44 -34.74 41.33
CA SER A 727 -0.86 -35.40 41.22
C SER A 727 -1.32 -35.44 39.78
N PHE A 728 -1.74 -36.64 39.36
CA PHE A 728 -2.41 -36.91 38.09
C PHE A 728 -3.81 -37.41 38.40
N ALA A 729 -4.84 -36.68 37.99
CA ALA A 729 -6.22 -37.03 38.30
C ALA A 729 -7.18 -36.74 37.15
N PRO A 730 -8.14 -37.65 36.86
CA PRO A 730 -8.33 -38.97 37.47
C PRO A 730 -7.35 -40.02 36.91
N GLN A 731 -7.13 -41.13 37.63
CA GLN A 731 -6.30 -42.26 37.16
C GLN A 731 -7.00 -43.13 36.10
N THR A 732 -8.31 -43.02 35.98
CA THR A 732 -9.10 -43.62 34.90
C THR A 732 -9.82 -42.50 34.16
N VAL A 733 -9.52 -42.34 32.87
CA VAL A 733 -10.00 -41.26 32.02
C VAL A 733 -10.77 -41.90 30.85
N GLN A 734 -11.90 -41.33 30.44
CA GLN A 734 -12.52 -41.77 29.18
C GLN A 734 -11.82 -41.11 27.99
N ALA A 735 -11.71 -41.79 26.86
CA ALA A 735 -11.16 -41.19 25.64
C ALA A 735 -11.85 -39.85 25.33
N GLY A 736 -11.09 -38.78 25.16
CA GLY A 736 -11.55 -37.41 24.98
C GLY A 736 -11.60 -36.56 26.24
N GLN A 737 -11.40 -37.11 27.44
CA GLN A 737 -11.41 -36.37 28.70
C GLN A 737 -10.02 -35.86 29.13
N LEU A 738 -10.02 -34.91 30.07
CA LEU A 738 -8.80 -34.29 30.60
C LEU A 738 -8.20 -35.12 31.74
N LEU A 739 -6.90 -35.36 31.64
CA LEU A 739 -6.02 -35.68 32.75
C LEU A 739 -5.52 -34.37 33.34
N ASN A 740 -5.94 -34.03 34.56
CA ASN A 740 -5.42 -32.87 35.28
C ASN A 740 -4.08 -33.20 35.91
N VAL A 741 -3.15 -32.25 35.81
CA VAL A 741 -1.79 -32.33 36.31
C VAL A 741 -1.61 -31.22 37.34
N SER A 742 -1.15 -31.57 38.54
CA SER A 742 -0.79 -30.61 39.59
C SER A 742 0.61 -30.94 40.12
N ILE A 743 1.55 -30.01 39.99
CA ILE A 743 2.94 -30.17 40.44
C ILE A 743 3.27 -29.03 41.41
N THR A 744 3.60 -29.38 42.65
CA THR A 744 3.98 -28.40 43.68
C THR A 744 5.49 -28.26 43.70
N VAL A 745 6.00 -27.05 43.48
CA VAL A 745 7.43 -26.75 43.44
C VAL A 745 7.78 -25.75 44.54
N ARG A 746 8.89 -25.98 45.24
CA ARG A 746 9.51 -25.03 46.15
C ARG A 746 10.86 -24.56 45.62
N ASN A 747 11.14 -23.26 45.73
CA ASN A 747 12.45 -22.73 45.43
C ASN A 747 13.36 -22.83 46.66
N ASP A 748 14.17 -23.90 46.77
CA ASP A 748 15.18 -24.03 47.82
C ASP A 748 16.55 -23.45 47.41
N THR A 749 16.57 -22.51 46.46
CA THR A 749 17.77 -21.76 46.07
C THR A 749 17.85 -20.40 46.75
N ASN A 750 19.02 -19.77 46.72
CA ASN A 750 19.25 -18.43 47.26
C ASN A 750 18.81 -17.27 46.33
N VAL A 751 18.27 -17.55 45.13
CA VAL A 751 17.85 -16.52 44.16
C VAL A 751 16.44 -16.80 43.62
N ALA A 752 15.78 -15.77 43.08
CA ALA A 752 14.50 -15.96 42.42
C ALA A 752 14.68 -16.73 41.11
N LEU A 753 13.81 -17.71 40.86
CA LEU A 753 13.86 -18.53 39.64
C LEU A 753 13.07 -17.86 38.54
N ALA A 754 13.77 -17.43 37.49
CA ALA A 754 13.13 -16.95 36.27
C ALA A 754 12.32 -18.08 35.62
N THR A 755 11.14 -17.77 35.10
CA THR A 755 10.27 -18.75 34.44
C THR A 755 9.77 -18.20 33.11
N GLN A 756 9.13 -19.05 32.32
CA GLN A 756 8.64 -18.73 31.00
C GLN A 756 7.34 -19.47 30.69
N GLY A 757 6.64 -19.06 29.64
CA GLY A 757 5.42 -19.74 29.19
C GLY A 757 5.66 -21.18 28.69
N PRO A 758 4.59 -21.98 28.56
CA PRO A 758 3.18 -21.66 28.86
C PRO A 758 2.90 -21.47 30.36
N ASN A 759 1.94 -20.62 30.71
CA ASN A 759 1.59 -20.36 32.11
C ASN A 759 0.76 -21.51 32.73
N PRO A 760 0.71 -21.62 34.07
CA PRO A 760 -0.16 -22.57 34.75
C PRO A 760 -1.62 -22.46 34.25
N GLY A 761 -2.29 -23.60 34.09
CA GLY A 761 -3.65 -23.71 33.56
C GLY A 761 -3.72 -24.03 32.06
N PHE A 762 -2.59 -23.96 31.34
CA PHE A 762 -2.55 -24.32 29.92
C PHE A 762 -2.94 -25.79 29.69
N THR A 763 -3.76 -26.07 28.68
CA THR A 763 -4.25 -27.43 28.35
C THR A 763 -3.70 -27.89 27.01
N TYR A 764 -3.17 -29.11 26.99
CA TYR A 764 -2.67 -29.76 25.77
C TYR A 764 -3.64 -30.81 25.23
N LEU A 765 -3.63 -31.03 23.92
CA LEU A 765 -4.15 -32.25 23.32
C LEU A 765 -3.07 -33.34 23.31
N GLU A 766 -3.49 -34.61 23.45
CA GLU A 766 -2.56 -35.74 23.36
C GLU A 766 -1.80 -35.72 22.02
N GLY A 767 -0.46 -35.66 22.10
CA GLY A 767 0.44 -35.58 20.95
C GLY A 767 0.98 -34.18 20.64
N GLU A 768 0.44 -33.13 21.27
CA GLU A 768 0.99 -31.78 21.18
C GLU A 768 2.25 -31.61 22.05
N SER A 769 2.92 -30.46 21.91
CA SER A 769 4.00 -30.04 22.80
C SER A 769 3.98 -28.54 23.03
N PHE A 770 4.73 -28.05 24.02
CA PHE A 770 4.91 -26.60 24.18
C PHE A 770 5.45 -25.93 22.89
N ARG A 771 6.31 -26.61 22.12
CA ARG A 771 6.85 -26.07 20.86
C ARG A 771 5.80 -25.95 19.76
N SER A 772 4.85 -26.89 19.65
CA SER A 772 3.79 -26.81 18.64
C SER A 772 2.86 -25.62 18.84
N HIS A 773 2.86 -25.03 20.03
CA HIS A 773 2.14 -23.81 20.39
C HIS A 773 3.01 -22.55 20.36
N GLY A 774 4.19 -22.60 19.72
CA GLY A 774 5.07 -21.44 19.52
C GLY A 774 5.91 -21.01 20.73
N PHE A 775 5.88 -21.77 21.82
CA PHE A 775 6.75 -21.50 22.98
C PHE A 775 8.15 -22.03 22.73
N THR A 776 9.17 -21.20 22.96
CA THR A 776 10.59 -21.56 22.81
C THR A 776 11.25 -21.77 24.16
N GLU A 777 12.27 -22.61 24.22
CA GLU A 777 13.14 -22.72 25.40
C GLU A 777 14.03 -21.49 25.53
N GLN A 778 13.91 -20.76 26.63
CA GLN A 778 14.82 -19.70 27.04
C GLN A 778 15.82 -20.33 28.00
N ARG A 779 17.11 -20.31 27.63
CA ARG A 779 18.18 -20.83 28.48
C ARG A 779 18.05 -20.29 29.90
N ASP A 780 18.24 -21.16 30.89
CA ASP A 780 18.17 -20.85 32.33
C ASP A 780 16.79 -20.54 32.92
N ALA A 781 15.73 -20.47 32.12
CA ALA A 781 14.37 -20.40 32.65
C ALA A 781 13.92 -21.76 33.22
N PHE A 782 13.04 -21.72 34.23
CA PHE A 782 12.56 -22.91 34.92
C PHE A 782 11.12 -23.25 34.54
N ARG A 783 10.86 -24.55 34.29
CA ARG A 783 9.53 -25.12 34.03
C ARG A 783 9.37 -26.47 34.70
N VAL A 784 8.13 -26.87 34.95
CA VAL A 784 7.77 -28.27 35.17
C VAL A 784 7.27 -28.90 33.89
N GLY A 785 7.47 -30.20 33.73
CA GLY A 785 7.00 -30.94 32.56
C GLY A 785 6.46 -32.32 32.93
N VAL A 786 5.67 -32.90 32.03
CA VAL A 786 5.15 -34.27 32.14
C VAL A 786 5.65 -35.11 30.98
N ASP A 787 6.17 -36.28 31.29
CA ASP A 787 6.50 -37.34 30.33
C ASP A 787 5.70 -38.62 30.64
N PHE A 788 5.77 -39.60 29.74
CA PHE A 788 5.01 -40.82 29.77
C PHE A 788 5.70 -41.99 29.05
N GLU A 789 5.28 -43.20 29.41
CA GLU A 789 5.80 -44.43 28.85
C GLU A 789 5.52 -44.53 27.34
N GLY A 790 6.57 -44.87 26.58
CA GLY A 790 6.50 -44.99 25.12
C GLY A 790 6.46 -43.64 24.39
N ARG A 791 6.92 -42.54 25.02
CA ARG A 791 7.04 -41.23 24.37
C ARG A 791 7.86 -41.30 23.07
N THR A 792 7.31 -40.72 22.01
CA THR A 792 8.00 -40.42 20.76
C THR A 792 8.12 -38.90 20.58
N GLY A 793 9.30 -38.35 20.26
CA GLY A 793 9.48 -36.93 19.95
C GLY A 793 10.25 -36.14 21.02
N ILE A 794 9.68 -35.04 21.51
CA ILE A 794 10.33 -34.10 22.44
C ILE A 794 10.17 -34.57 23.88
N ASP A 795 11.27 -34.59 24.64
CA ASP A 795 11.34 -34.90 26.08
C ASP A 795 10.41 -34.01 26.92
N HIS A 796 9.59 -34.60 27.79
CA HIS A 796 8.47 -33.97 28.53
C HIS A 796 7.71 -32.96 27.66
N PRO A 797 6.89 -33.43 26.70
CA PRO A 797 6.28 -32.56 25.69
C PRO A 797 5.30 -31.54 26.27
N TYR A 798 4.67 -31.86 27.40
CA TYR A 798 3.72 -31.00 28.10
C TYR A 798 4.46 -30.23 29.21
N ARG A 799 4.60 -28.90 29.10
CA ARG A 799 5.38 -28.09 30.05
C ARG A 799 4.65 -26.83 30.49
N TRP A 800 4.87 -26.44 31.74
CA TRP A 800 4.32 -25.22 32.34
C TRP A 800 5.41 -24.47 33.09
N GLY A 801 5.44 -23.14 32.93
CA GLY A 801 6.17 -22.25 33.82
C GLY A 801 5.42 -21.97 35.11
N PHE A 802 6.02 -21.14 35.95
CA PHE A 802 5.50 -20.79 37.26
C PHE A 802 4.51 -19.62 37.22
N GLY A 803 4.26 -19.04 36.03
CA GLY A 803 3.44 -17.84 35.82
C GLY A 803 4.21 -16.54 36.08
N SER A 804 4.90 -16.45 37.22
CA SER A 804 5.85 -15.39 37.57
C SER A 804 7.10 -16.00 38.21
N ALA A 805 8.17 -15.22 38.39
CA ALA A 805 9.36 -15.72 39.08
C ALA A 805 9.01 -16.30 40.46
N LEU A 806 9.67 -17.40 40.83
CA LEU A 806 9.45 -18.10 42.11
C LEU A 806 10.55 -17.67 43.07
N ASN A 807 10.21 -16.92 44.13
CA ASN A 807 11.20 -16.33 45.04
C ASN A 807 11.83 -17.37 45.98
N PRO A 808 13.03 -17.12 46.55
CA PRO A 808 13.64 -18.01 47.53
C PRO A 808 12.70 -18.40 48.67
N GLY A 809 12.59 -19.69 48.97
CA GLY A 809 11.71 -20.27 49.99
C GLY A 809 10.23 -20.39 49.60
N GLU A 810 9.81 -19.76 48.50
CA GLU A 810 8.43 -19.77 48.02
C GLU A 810 8.03 -21.16 47.50
N THR A 811 6.80 -21.59 47.81
CA THR A 811 6.18 -22.81 47.31
C THR A 811 4.98 -22.47 46.45
N ARG A 812 4.86 -23.06 45.26
CA ARG A 812 3.76 -22.80 44.33
C ARG A 812 3.25 -24.08 43.69
N VAL A 813 1.93 -24.16 43.55
CA VAL A 813 1.25 -25.24 42.82
C VAL A 813 1.12 -24.82 41.36
N ILE A 814 1.65 -25.65 40.46
CA ILE A 814 1.61 -25.47 39.02
C ILE A 814 0.61 -26.46 38.43
N ASN A 815 -0.51 -25.95 37.95
CA ASN A 815 -1.58 -26.74 37.39
C ASN A 815 -1.53 -26.76 35.86
N GLY A 816 -2.02 -27.84 35.25
CA GLY A 816 -2.17 -28.02 33.81
C GLY A 816 -3.11 -29.17 33.49
N ALA A 817 -3.39 -29.39 32.21
CA ALA A 817 -4.21 -30.53 31.79
C ALA A 817 -3.78 -31.09 30.43
N ILE A 818 -4.05 -32.38 30.20
CA ILE A 818 -3.80 -33.08 28.94
C ILE A 818 -5.07 -33.83 28.53
N ARG A 819 -5.61 -33.58 27.33
CA ARG A 819 -6.75 -34.31 26.78
C ARG A 819 -6.30 -35.62 26.16
N LEU A 820 -6.61 -36.75 26.79
CA LEU A 820 -6.20 -38.08 26.34
C LEU A 820 -7.26 -38.73 25.46
N ASN A 821 -6.88 -39.21 24.27
CA ASN A 821 -7.79 -39.80 23.29
C ASN A 821 -7.47 -41.28 22.99
N LYS A 822 -6.23 -41.70 23.14
CA LYS A 822 -5.80 -43.08 22.85
C LYS A 822 -6.08 -44.00 24.02
N VAL A 823 -6.97 -44.96 23.79
CA VAL A 823 -7.31 -46.04 24.72
C VAL A 823 -6.06 -46.86 25.06
N GLY A 824 -5.92 -47.21 26.34
CA GLY A 824 -4.79 -47.97 26.85
C GLY A 824 -4.36 -47.48 28.23
N THR A 825 -3.40 -48.18 28.84
CA THR A 825 -2.80 -47.75 30.10
C THR A 825 -1.36 -47.33 29.84
N LYS A 826 -0.98 -46.15 30.31
CA LYS A 826 0.40 -45.64 30.25
C LYS A 826 0.80 -45.06 31.59
N LYS A 827 2.07 -45.20 31.94
CA LYS A 827 2.65 -44.50 33.09
C LYS A 827 3.01 -43.06 32.72
N TYR A 828 2.62 -42.09 33.54
CA TYR A 828 2.97 -40.67 33.42
C TYR A 828 3.77 -40.22 34.63
N TRP A 829 4.75 -39.34 34.45
CA TRP A 829 5.54 -38.76 35.54
C TRP A 829 5.91 -37.31 35.26
N ALA A 830 6.25 -36.56 36.30
CA ALA A 830 6.67 -35.17 36.21
C ALA A 830 8.18 -35.00 36.35
N GLY A 831 8.68 -33.88 35.81
CA GLY A 831 10.05 -33.41 35.99
C GLY A 831 10.12 -31.90 36.17
N LEU A 832 11.27 -31.42 36.63
CA LEU A 832 11.62 -30.02 36.81
C LEU A 832 12.88 -29.71 35.99
N VAL A 833 12.79 -28.77 35.06
CA VAL A 833 13.88 -28.45 34.13
C VAL A 833 14.38 -27.03 34.33
N ARG A 834 15.70 -26.87 34.28
CA ARG A 834 16.36 -25.61 33.93
C ARG A 834 16.69 -25.67 32.44
N GLU A 835 15.94 -24.89 31.67
CA GLU A 835 15.89 -25.00 30.21
C GLU A 835 17.27 -24.86 29.57
N GLN A 836 17.56 -25.76 28.62
CA GLN A 836 18.86 -25.91 27.94
C GLN A 836 20.08 -26.15 28.86
N VAL A 837 19.86 -26.45 30.15
CA VAL A 837 20.92 -26.77 31.11
C VAL A 837 20.81 -28.21 31.59
N ALA A 838 19.75 -28.54 32.33
CA ALA A 838 19.56 -29.88 32.89
C ALA A 838 18.13 -30.09 33.42
N TRP A 839 17.71 -31.35 33.44
CA TRP A 839 16.64 -31.80 34.32
C TRP A 839 17.19 -31.88 35.75
N LEU A 840 16.60 -31.10 36.64
CA LEU A 840 16.98 -31.04 38.05
C LEU A 840 16.30 -32.17 38.83
N GLN A 841 15.09 -32.54 38.40
CA GLN A 841 14.35 -33.69 38.89
C GLN A 841 13.58 -34.32 37.73
N ASP A 842 13.45 -35.64 37.75
CA ASP A 842 12.65 -36.40 36.80
C ASP A 842 12.03 -37.63 37.48
N ASN A 843 11.09 -38.29 36.81
CA ASN A 843 10.36 -39.48 37.29
C ASN A 843 9.60 -39.26 38.61
N GLN A 844 9.16 -38.02 38.86
CA GLN A 844 8.43 -37.67 40.09
C GLN A 844 6.94 -38.00 39.95
N GLY A 845 6.37 -38.64 40.97
CA GLY A 845 4.93 -38.95 41.03
C GLY A 845 4.43 -39.91 39.94
N ALA A 846 5.28 -40.83 39.48
CA ALA A 846 4.94 -41.76 38.42
C ALA A 846 3.63 -42.52 38.71
N THR A 847 2.64 -42.36 37.83
CA THR A 847 1.27 -42.86 38.02
C THR A 847 0.78 -43.54 36.75
N ASN A 848 0.15 -44.71 36.86
CA ASN A 848 -0.52 -45.37 35.74
C ASN A 848 -1.88 -44.70 35.48
N ILE A 849 -2.08 -44.25 34.24
CA ILE A 849 -3.34 -43.65 33.79
C ILE A 849 -3.97 -44.56 32.74
N THR A 850 -5.19 -45.02 33.01
CA THR A 850 -5.96 -45.89 32.13
C THR A 850 -6.99 -45.07 31.35
N VAL A 851 -6.86 -45.04 30.03
CA VAL A 851 -7.83 -44.46 29.11
C VAL A 851 -8.76 -45.57 28.62
N SER A 852 -10.05 -45.53 28.99
CA SER A 852 -11.03 -46.58 28.62
C SER A 852 -11.90 -46.17 27.43
N SER A 853 -12.26 -47.14 26.57
CA SER A 853 -13.33 -46.99 25.58
C SER A 853 -14.69 -47.21 26.27
N GLY A 854 -15.43 -46.14 26.53
CA GLY A 854 -16.77 -46.25 27.08
C GLY A 854 -17.63 -45.06 26.65
N THR A 855 -18.82 -45.34 26.14
CA THR A 855 -19.88 -44.35 25.97
C THR A 855 -20.24 -43.80 27.36
N PRO A 856 -20.31 -42.46 27.56
CA PRO A 856 -20.57 -41.90 28.88
C PRO A 856 -21.96 -42.32 29.41
N PRO A 857 -22.14 -42.49 30.73
CA PRO A 857 -23.48 -42.58 31.29
C PRO A 857 -24.26 -41.30 30.95
N PRO A 858 -25.59 -41.39 30.73
CA PRO A 858 -26.40 -40.23 30.40
C PRO A 858 -26.24 -39.15 31.48
N PRO A 859 -26.03 -37.87 31.09
CA PRO A 859 -25.89 -36.78 32.05
C PRO A 859 -27.09 -36.69 32.98
N THR A 860 -26.84 -36.53 34.29
CA THR A 860 -27.86 -36.19 35.29
C THR A 860 -27.61 -34.76 35.79
N GLY A 861 -28.67 -33.97 36.00
CA GLY A 861 -28.56 -32.54 36.33
C GLY A 861 -28.26 -31.64 35.12
N LYS A 862 -28.25 -30.31 35.31
CA LYS A 862 -27.97 -29.31 34.26
C LYS A 862 -27.22 -28.12 34.84
N PRO A 863 -26.27 -27.51 34.11
CA PRO A 863 -25.60 -26.31 34.60
C PRO A 863 -26.55 -25.11 34.59
N ILE A 864 -26.30 -24.17 35.51
CA ILE A 864 -27.17 -23.01 35.76
C ILE A 864 -26.37 -21.71 35.82
N ILE A 865 -27.02 -20.59 35.47
CA ILE A 865 -26.54 -19.24 35.79
C ILE A 865 -27.15 -18.84 37.13
N THR A 866 -26.30 -18.42 38.08
CA THR A 866 -26.73 -18.02 39.43
C THR A 866 -26.71 -16.52 39.65
N VAL A 867 -25.85 -15.78 38.93
CA VAL A 867 -25.73 -14.33 39.03
C VAL A 867 -25.42 -13.75 37.64
N VAL A 868 -26.05 -12.63 37.31
CA VAL A 868 -25.70 -11.78 36.15
C VAL A 868 -25.71 -10.34 36.62
N GLN A 869 -24.67 -9.59 36.29
CA GLN A 869 -24.55 -8.18 36.63
C GLN A 869 -23.91 -7.41 35.47
N PHE A 870 -24.58 -6.34 35.05
CA PHE A 870 -24.04 -5.35 34.11
C PHE A 870 -23.66 -4.08 34.86
N SER A 871 -22.48 -3.53 34.59
CA SER A 871 -21.99 -2.30 35.25
C SER A 871 -21.02 -1.51 34.35
N PRO A 872 -21.19 -0.18 34.21
CA PRO A 872 -22.33 0.62 34.66
C PRO A 872 -23.59 0.37 33.80
N THR A 873 -24.77 0.68 34.34
CA THR A 873 -26.05 0.64 33.59
C THR A 873 -26.41 1.96 32.92
N SER A 874 -25.62 3.02 33.14
CA SER A 874 -25.70 4.30 32.43
C SER A 874 -24.28 4.78 32.10
N LEU A 875 -24.03 5.06 30.82
CA LEU A 875 -22.69 5.38 30.30
C LEU A 875 -22.78 6.32 29.09
N GLU A 876 -21.69 7.02 28.80
CA GLU A 876 -21.53 7.86 27.59
C GLU A 876 -21.12 7.00 26.38
N GLN A 877 -21.37 7.49 25.17
CA GLN A 877 -20.95 6.84 23.93
C GLN A 877 -19.43 6.56 23.91
N GLY A 878 -19.04 5.34 23.56
CA GLY A 878 -17.64 4.89 23.51
C GLY A 878 -17.14 4.29 24.83
N GLN A 879 -17.92 4.33 25.91
CA GLN A 879 -17.58 3.70 27.18
C GLN A 879 -17.90 2.19 27.19
N ILE A 880 -17.32 1.50 28.16
CA ILE A 880 -17.35 0.04 28.28
C ILE A 880 -18.34 -0.36 29.37
N VAL A 881 -19.28 -1.26 29.04
CA VAL A 881 -20.02 -2.00 30.05
C VAL A 881 -19.29 -3.31 30.37
N GLN A 882 -19.10 -3.57 31.66
CA GLN A 882 -18.67 -4.86 32.18
C GLN A 882 -19.90 -5.76 32.39
N VAL A 883 -19.82 -7.00 31.93
CA VAL A 883 -20.76 -8.06 32.28
C VAL A 883 -20.07 -9.08 33.18
N LYS A 884 -20.70 -9.44 34.29
CA LYS A 884 -20.23 -10.45 35.22
C LYS A 884 -21.29 -11.52 35.38
N VAL A 885 -20.96 -12.76 34.99
CA VAL A 885 -21.87 -13.91 35.04
C VAL A 885 -21.27 -14.98 35.95
N THR A 886 -22.06 -15.52 36.88
CA THR A 886 -21.64 -16.68 37.69
C THR A 886 -22.35 -17.93 37.21
N VAL A 887 -21.60 -18.91 36.73
CA VAL A 887 -22.09 -20.20 36.25
C VAL A 887 -21.76 -21.27 37.29
N LYS A 888 -22.74 -22.07 37.69
CA LYS A 888 -22.55 -23.28 38.51
C LYS A 888 -22.81 -24.52 37.66
N ASN A 889 -21.88 -25.47 37.66
CA ASN A 889 -22.09 -26.76 37.04
C ASN A 889 -22.88 -27.67 37.99
N ASP A 890 -24.20 -27.68 37.87
CA ASP A 890 -25.09 -28.58 38.63
C ASP A 890 -25.37 -29.91 37.88
N SER A 891 -24.55 -30.24 36.88
CA SER A 891 -24.63 -31.50 36.13
C SER A 891 -23.54 -32.50 36.55
N SER A 892 -23.75 -33.77 36.24
CA SER A 892 -22.79 -34.85 36.46
C SER A 892 -21.64 -34.90 35.44
N GLN A 893 -21.56 -33.92 34.53
CA GLN A 893 -20.52 -33.85 33.49
C GLN A 893 -19.66 -32.60 33.65
N THR A 894 -18.37 -32.69 33.35
CA THR A 894 -17.49 -31.53 33.30
C THR A 894 -17.81 -30.65 32.09
N LEU A 895 -18.08 -29.37 32.31
CA LEU A 895 -18.31 -28.40 31.24
C LEU A 895 -16.96 -27.97 30.66
N THR A 896 -16.61 -28.46 29.48
CA THR A 896 -15.39 -28.04 28.80
C THR A 896 -15.59 -26.73 28.06
N THR A 897 -14.67 -25.79 28.20
CA THR A 897 -14.71 -24.47 27.54
C THR A 897 -13.41 -24.19 26.80
N GLN A 898 -13.43 -23.22 25.90
CA GLN A 898 -12.29 -22.68 25.15
C GLN A 898 -12.48 -21.17 24.87
N GLY A 899 -11.48 -20.47 24.34
CA GLY A 899 -11.52 -19.01 24.15
C GLY A 899 -12.68 -18.44 23.28
N PRO A 900 -12.85 -17.10 23.25
CA PRO A 900 -12.03 -16.08 23.91
C PRO A 900 -12.16 -16.12 25.43
N ASP A 901 -11.07 -15.81 26.11
CA ASP A 901 -11.02 -15.87 27.56
C ASP A 901 -11.85 -14.77 28.22
N ALA A 902 -12.23 -15.00 29.48
CA ALA A 902 -12.79 -13.97 30.33
C ALA A 902 -11.89 -12.71 30.29
N GLY A 903 -12.52 -11.55 30.13
CA GLY A 903 -11.86 -10.26 29.97
C GLY A 903 -11.65 -9.82 28.53
N PHE A 904 -11.98 -10.64 27.53
CA PHE A 904 -11.98 -10.21 26.14
C PHE A 904 -12.98 -9.06 25.90
N LEU A 905 -12.54 -8.00 25.23
CA LEU A 905 -13.35 -6.83 24.92
C LEU A 905 -13.97 -6.95 23.53
N TYR A 906 -15.30 -6.89 23.47
CA TYR A 906 -16.04 -6.64 22.25
C TYR A 906 -16.35 -5.15 22.09
N ASN A 907 -16.38 -4.66 20.86
CA ASN A 907 -17.04 -3.40 20.51
C ASN A 907 -18.46 -3.70 20.02
N GLU A 908 -19.34 -2.72 20.15
CA GLU A 908 -20.69 -2.81 19.62
C GLU A 908 -20.68 -3.12 18.12
N GLY A 909 -21.52 -4.06 17.70
CA GLY A 909 -21.52 -4.61 16.34
C GLY A 909 -20.56 -5.80 16.12
N ASP A 910 -19.59 -6.02 17.00
CA ASP A 910 -18.76 -7.22 16.94
C ASP A 910 -19.58 -8.49 17.18
N ASN A 911 -19.10 -9.62 16.69
CA ASN A 911 -19.60 -10.93 17.11
C ASN A 911 -18.44 -11.93 17.32
N PHE A 912 -18.72 -12.99 18.06
CA PHE A 912 -17.76 -14.06 18.39
C PHE A 912 -17.08 -14.67 17.16
N LEU A 913 -17.83 -14.94 16.09
CA LEU A 913 -17.32 -15.53 14.84
C LEU A 913 -16.46 -14.53 14.06
N THR A 914 -16.86 -13.26 13.97
CA THR A 914 -16.15 -12.22 13.21
C THR A 914 -14.86 -11.76 13.89
N LYS A 915 -14.67 -12.06 15.18
CA LYS A 915 -13.38 -11.91 15.89
C LYS A 915 -12.41 -13.10 15.69
N GLY A 916 -12.75 -14.03 14.79
CA GLY A 916 -11.86 -15.14 14.42
C GLY A 916 -11.93 -16.34 15.37
N PHE A 917 -12.93 -16.40 16.26
CA PHE A 917 -13.14 -17.56 17.10
C PHE A 917 -14.04 -18.58 16.40
N ALA A 918 -13.55 -19.81 16.24
CA ALA A 918 -14.35 -20.90 15.69
C ALA A 918 -15.21 -21.57 16.79
N PRO A 919 -16.50 -21.84 16.53
CA PRO A 919 -17.34 -22.59 17.45
C PRO A 919 -16.87 -24.05 17.46
N ILE A 920 -16.70 -24.61 18.66
CA ILE A 920 -16.22 -25.98 18.84
C ILE A 920 -17.36 -26.78 19.45
N SER A 921 -17.90 -27.72 18.68
CA SER A 921 -19.03 -28.54 19.10
C SER A 921 -18.82 -29.13 20.50
N GLY A 922 -19.80 -28.94 21.38
CA GLY A 922 -19.78 -29.38 22.78
C GLY A 922 -19.13 -28.41 23.77
N ALA A 923 -18.46 -27.34 23.31
CA ALA A 923 -17.81 -26.37 24.20
C ALA A 923 -18.81 -25.41 24.85
N TRP A 924 -18.62 -25.13 26.13
CA TRP A 924 -19.51 -24.26 26.91
C TRP A 924 -19.05 -22.81 26.92
N ARG A 925 -20.00 -21.87 26.90
CA ARG A 925 -19.77 -20.42 26.85
C ARG A 925 -20.82 -19.69 27.67
N ILE A 926 -20.45 -18.55 28.25
CA ILE A 926 -21.45 -17.51 28.51
C ILE A 926 -21.66 -16.70 27.23
N GLY A 927 -22.89 -16.27 26.99
CA GLY A 927 -23.23 -15.33 25.92
C GLY A 927 -23.88 -14.07 26.49
N VAL A 928 -23.76 -12.93 25.80
CA VAL A 928 -24.58 -11.72 26.06
C VAL A 928 -25.24 -11.26 24.77
N ASP A 929 -26.55 -11.02 24.84
CA ASP A 929 -27.38 -10.48 23.75
C ASP A 929 -28.22 -9.28 24.22
N TYR A 930 -28.90 -8.61 23.30
CA TYR A 930 -29.65 -7.38 23.57
C TYR A 930 -30.85 -7.15 22.63
N ASP A 931 -31.81 -6.35 23.10
CA ASP A 931 -33.01 -5.98 22.33
C ASP A 931 -32.68 -5.09 21.12
N GLY A 932 -33.37 -5.34 20.00
CA GLY A 932 -33.25 -4.53 18.77
C GLY A 932 -32.10 -4.93 17.84
N ARG A 933 -31.41 -6.04 18.12
CA ARG A 933 -30.40 -6.61 17.22
C ARG A 933 -31.02 -7.16 15.93
N SER A 934 -30.49 -6.74 14.78
CA SER A 934 -31.00 -7.08 13.44
C SER A 934 -30.42 -8.36 12.81
N SER A 935 -30.03 -9.37 13.60
CA SER A 935 -29.35 -10.57 13.07
C SER A 935 -30.29 -11.62 12.49
N VAL A 936 -29.77 -12.37 11.51
CA VAL A 936 -30.46 -13.43 10.73
C VAL A 936 -30.77 -14.71 11.53
N ASP A 937 -30.33 -14.81 12.79
CA ASP A 937 -30.71 -15.91 13.71
C ASP A 937 -30.82 -15.39 15.17
N PRO A 938 -32.00 -15.39 15.78
CA PRO A 938 -32.22 -14.94 17.15
C PRO A 938 -31.63 -15.89 18.23
N ASN A 939 -31.12 -17.07 17.84
CA ASN A 939 -30.55 -18.05 18.79
C ASN A 939 -29.02 -17.95 18.95
N ILE A 940 -28.38 -16.96 18.33
CA ILE A 940 -26.92 -16.83 18.27
C ILE A 940 -26.47 -15.62 19.08
N TYR A 941 -26.08 -15.84 20.34
CA TYR A 941 -25.49 -14.79 21.18
C TYR A 941 -24.25 -14.17 20.51
N PRO A 942 -24.18 -12.83 20.34
CA PRO A 942 -23.12 -12.15 19.60
C PRO A 942 -21.81 -12.10 20.40
N TYR A 943 -21.89 -11.80 21.68
CA TYR A 943 -20.74 -11.72 22.58
C TYR A 943 -20.65 -13.02 23.36
N ARG A 944 -19.51 -13.72 23.30
CA ARG A 944 -19.35 -14.99 24.02
C ARG A 944 -18.00 -15.05 24.71
N TRP A 945 -17.95 -15.61 25.91
CA TRP A 945 -16.71 -15.83 26.64
C TRP A 945 -16.60 -17.26 27.13
N SER A 946 -15.36 -17.73 27.24
CA SER A 946 -15.04 -18.99 27.92
C SER A 946 -15.46 -18.94 29.38
N LEU A 947 -15.58 -20.11 30.01
CA LEU A 947 -15.85 -20.22 31.45
C LEU A 947 -14.61 -19.94 32.32
N GLY A 948 -13.50 -19.45 31.73
CA GLY A 948 -12.20 -19.26 32.40
C GLY A 948 -11.40 -20.56 32.61
N GLY A 949 -12.09 -21.72 32.55
CA GLY A 949 -11.54 -23.06 32.64
C GLY A 949 -12.66 -24.10 32.55
N SER A 950 -12.33 -25.38 32.42
CA SER A 950 -13.37 -26.43 32.46
C SER A 950 -13.96 -26.51 33.87
N LEU A 951 -15.28 -26.58 33.98
CA LEU A 951 -16.00 -26.62 35.27
C LEU A 951 -16.41 -28.05 35.61
N ALA A 952 -15.85 -28.64 36.66
CA ALA A 952 -16.26 -29.95 37.14
C ALA A 952 -17.64 -29.92 37.83
N PRO A 953 -18.34 -31.06 37.96
CA PRO A 953 -19.59 -31.15 38.72
C PRO A 953 -19.50 -30.48 40.10
N GLY A 954 -20.49 -29.64 40.43
CA GLY A 954 -20.58 -28.88 41.67
C GLY A 954 -19.80 -27.55 41.72
N GLN A 955 -18.87 -27.31 40.77
CA GLN A 955 -18.06 -26.08 40.78
C GLN A 955 -18.81 -24.86 40.25
N SER A 956 -18.38 -23.67 40.67
CA SER A 956 -18.85 -22.40 40.14
C SER A 956 -17.69 -21.56 39.61
N ALA A 957 -17.91 -20.81 38.53
CA ALA A 957 -16.97 -19.83 38.02
C ALA A 957 -17.65 -18.48 37.81
N VAL A 958 -16.89 -17.42 38.04
CA VAL A 958 -17.27 -16.04 37.74
C VAL A 958 -16.57 -15.63 36.45
N ILE A 959 -17.35 -15.33 35.43
CA ILE A 959 -16.88 -14.89 34.13
C ILE A 959 -17.14 -13.41 33.99
N VAL A 960 -16.10 -12.66 33.64
CA VAL A 960 -16.18 -11.23 33.39
C VAL A 960 -15.94 -11.00 31.91
N GLY A 961 -16.81 -10.23 31.26
CA GLY A 961 -16.71 -9.81 29.88
C GLY A 961 -16.85 -8.29 29.76
N PHE A 962 -16.46 -7.74 28.63
CA PHE A 962 -16.54 -6.30 28.37
C PHE A 962 -17.12 -6.04 26.98
N VAL A 963 -18.04 -5.07 26.89
CA VAL A 963 -18.59 -4.59 25.62
C VAL A 963 -18.50 -3.06 25.58
N ARG A 964 -17.83 -2.49 24.57
CA ARG A 964 -17.82 -1.05 24.30
C ARG A 964 -19.07 -0.66 23.52
N LEU A 965 -19.90 0.24 24.05
CA LEU A 965 -21.13 0.69 23.41
C LEU A 965 -20.95 2.08 22.81
N ASN A 966 -21.21 2.22 21.52
CA ASN A 966 -20.94 3.43 20.73
C ASN A 966 -22.22 4.14 20.27
N ARG A 967 -23.34 3.42 20.13
CA ARG A 967 -24.64 3.94 19.70
C ARG A 967 -25.45 4.46 20.89
N ARG A 968 -26.05 5.64 20.73
CA ARG A 968 -27.03 6.17 21.67
C ARG A 968 -28.29 5.31 21.64
N GLN A 969 -28.55 4.58 22.71
CA GLN A 969 -29.72 3.72 22.85
C GLN A 969 -30.02 3.39 24.31
N SER A 970 -31.25 2.97 24.58
CA SER A 970 -31.69 2.44 25.86
C SER A 970 -32.41 1.12 25.62
N VAL A 971 -31.68 0.01 25.77
CA VAL A 971 -32.18 -1.34 25.43
C VAL A 971 -31.81 -2.32 26.54
N ASP A 972 -32.56 -3.43 26.60
CA ASP A 972 -32.31 -4.49 27.56
C ASP A 972 -31.20 -5.42 27.06
N TYR A 973 -30.27 -5.77 27.96
CA TYR A 973 -29.21 -6.75 27.75
C TYR A 973 -29.42 -7.94 28.70
N TRP A 974 -29.06 -9.14 28.27
CA TRP A 974 -29.13 -10.35 29.09
C TRP A 974 -28.01 -11.32 28.79
N ALA A 975 -27.77 -12.25 29.72
CA ALA A 975 -26.79 -13.31 29.53
C ALA A 975 -27.47 -14.67 29.25
N GLY A 976 -26.73 -15.56 28.58
CA GLY A 976 -27.11 -16.95 28.36
C GLY A 976 -25.94 -17.91 28.61
N LEU A 977 -26.26 -19.20 28.78
CA LEU A 977 -25.29 -20.29 28.86
C LEU A 977 -25.49 -21.19 27.64
N ILE A 978 -24.43 -21.36 26.85
CA ILE A 978 -24.48 -21.97 25.54
C ILE A 978 -23.53 -23.16 25.52
N GLN A 979 -23.97 -24.25 24.92
CA GLN A 979 -23.12 -25.33 24.45
C GLN A 979 -23.04 -25.23 22.91
N GLU A 980 -21.86 -24.97 22.38
CA GLU A 980 -21.60 -24.86 20.95
C GLU A 980 -21.97 -26.17 20.21
N ALA A 981 -22.37 -26.16 18.95
CA ALA A 981 -22.32 -25.02 18.02
C ALA A 981 -23.52 -24.06 18.09
N ASN A 982 -24.63 -24.37 18.79
CA ASN A 982 -25.82 -23.50 18.94
C ASN A 982 -26.89 -24.05 19.93
N ASN A 983 -26.49 -24.73 21.01
CA ASN A 983 -27.44 -25.26 22.01
C ASN A 983 -27.52 -24.31 23.22
N VAL A 984 -28.60 -23.51 23.31
CA VAL A 984 -28.81 -22.58 24.44
C VAL A 984 -29.44 -23.32 25.61
N ILE A 985 -28.73 -23.39 26.73
CA ILE A 985 -29.10 -24.16 27.93
C ILE A 985 -29.79 -23.27 28.97
N VAL A 986 -29.32 -22.03 29.07
CA VAL A 986 -29.97 -20.96 29.85
C VAL A 986 -30.06 -19.75 28.93
N ASP A 987 -31.24 -19.15 28.84
CA ASP A 987 -31.51 -17.99 28.02
C ASP A 987 -32.07 -16.84 28.88
N ARG A 988 -31.86 -15.60 28.43
CA ARG A 988 -32.43 -14.39 29.06
C ARG A 988 -32.22 -14.24 30.57
N ALA A 989 -31.08 -14.69 31.08
CA ALA A 989 -30.73 -14.51 32.48
C ALA A 989 -30.30 -13.07 32.77
N GLY A 990 -30.86 -12.47 33.82
CA GLY A 990 -30.41 -11.16 34.33
C GLY A 990 -30.66 -9.96 33.41
N VAL A 991 -31.81 -9.94 32.75
CA VAL A 991 -32.24 -8.83 31.88
C VAL A 991 -32.05 -7.48 32.60
N THR A 992 -31.24 -6.60 32.01
CA THR A 992 -30.88 -5.30 32.58
C THR A 992 -30.92 -4.24 31.49
N ARG A 993 -31.66 -3.15 31.72
CA ARG A 993 -31.68 -2.00 30.80
C ARG A 993 -30.38 -1.20 30.93
N ILE A 994 -29.68 -0.98 29.82
CA ILE A 994 -28.47 -0.17 29.74
C ILE A 994 -28.78 1.11 28.96
N ASN A 995 -28.46 2.26 29.56
CA ASN A 995 -28.67 3.59 28.96
C ASN A 995 -27.35 4.16 28.45
N VAL A 996 -27.23 4.33 27.14
CA VAL A 996 -26.09 5.01 26.51
C VAL A 996 -26.50 6.43 26.14
N VAL A 997 -25.95 7.42 26.85
CA VAL A 997 -26.22 8.85 26.65
C VAL A 997 -25.14 9.51 25.78
N LYS A 998 -25.43 10.71 25.27
CA LYS A 998 -24.48 11.48 24.46
C LYS A 998 -23.26 11.86 25.32
N ALA A 999 -22.06 11.67 24.79
CA ALA A 999 -20.82 12.17 25.38
C ALA A 999 -20.77 13.70 25.41
#